data_AF-A0A971WR82-F1
#
_entry.id   AF-A0A971WR82-F1
#
_cell.length_a   1.000
_cell.length_b   1.000
_cell.length_c   1.000
_cell.angle_alpha   90.00
_cell.angle_beta   90.00
_cell.angle_gamma   90.00
#
_symmetry.space_group_name_H-M   'P 1'
#
loop_
_entity.id
_entity.type
_entity.pdbx_description
1 polymer ?
#
loop_
_entity_poly.entity_id
_entity_poly.type
_entity_poly.pdbx_seq_one_letter_code
_entity_poly.pdbx_strand_id
1 'polypeptide(L)'
;MKILHLISGGDTGGAKTHLFNLVKNLQQYAEVKVICFIKDTFYDDAIEEGINIQFFQQKSRMDLSVVSKLVDEINSSEIDIVHCHGARANFIGRFLKKKIHVPMLTTIHSDYKLDFKGSLYKQLIFKTLNEFSLKSFSNFITISDDFKRMLVNRGFKSKGIYVAYNGIDTKKSLNFVGKREFSSRYGLIENNDCPVFCIAARLEHVKNVELFVEAAKKYLDGGNKGIFLIAGDGPDKEKLVKASEGYDNIIFLGFVKDPLSLFNYSDANVLTSLSESFPYVIMEAGLMKRPSIASNVGGIDKIVINDETGMLIDVNDIEGLVDSFIKFHDNPEKTASMGINMFNLINDKYSAEEMAKKHKVIYDSILSGIYAPGRRLLMSGYFGFQNSGDDAILKAMVNDIEKTFPENYLEVLTNNPDLTKKQVNVDGVQRFSWIDVWKALGRCDMLISGGGSLLQDITSYRSLWYYLAVITGANIRGKDVYIYANGIGPITNSFNRYLARKVLDKVDYITVRDESSRRFLEELKVKNPIIEVTSDPVFSLKKADSQEVEEIWAKEKLPLEGRFIGIALRPWKDEKDSILSSSLRYILDKHKDIKLILIPFHIPVDRPYQDTLVRGLIEEYENRVFNLKEQYDASTIIGLFSKMDFAITMRLHAMIYAAMARCPVLPISYDPKIIGISKELGLNYYLEIDNLDLNSFIASFDTFVLNKDSIKMNLDSKASELKELSLKNLEPIKLLSYRNNDVVNIMGVYIQNTSLENAMQIIDNHIDNGKGTMAIYTPNTEIVMAGRKDPDMRMLINSGDLVTADGIGLVIASKIRKKPLKERVTGFDISIKLLEYANEKNLKLFFLGGAEGVAKDAAEAVIKQYPNISDIKYHNGYFKGVPTGTIGADEEIEIVKLIEKQQPDIIFVGLGYPKQEIFISEYKKYNIGKLMIGNGGVLNILAGRAQRAPEWMIKYRLEWLYRLYKEPRRIVRQLALPHFLWRIVIDKKSVK
;
A
#
# COMPACT_ATOMS: atom_id res chain seq x y z
N MET A 1 -20.31 11.76 -12.48
CA MET A 1 -20.80 11.46 -11.12
C MET A 1 -21.42 12.72 -10.52
N LYS A 2 -22.64 12.63 -10.01
CA LYS A 2 -23.40 13.66 -9.29
C LYS A 2 -23.55 13.28 -7.82
N ILE A 3 -23.03 14.11 -6.92
CA ILE A 3 -22.94 13.82 -5.49
C ILE A 3 -23.83 14.77 -4.72
N LEU A 4 -24.72 14.22 -3.88
CA LEU A 4 -25.52 15.01 -2.94
C LEU A 4 -24.97 14.89 -1.51
N HIS A 5 -24.45 15.99 -0.97
CA HIS A 5 -24.08 16.11 0.44
C HIS A 5 -25.28 16.58 1.28
N LEU A 6 -25.62 15.83 2.33
CA LEU A 6 -26.66 16.19 3.30
C LEU A 6 -26.02 16.60 4.63
N ILE A 7 -26.32 17.80 5.10
CA ILE A 7 -25.69 18.38 6.30
C ILE A 7 -26.72 19.04 7.22
N SER A 8 -26.36 19.24 8.50
CA SER A 8 -27.25 19.93 9.43
C SER A 8 -27.31 21.43 9.17
N GLY A 9 -26.16 22.07 8.89
CA GLY A 9 -26.04 23.51 8.66
C GLY A 9 -25.72 24.34 9.90
N GLY A 10 -25.65 23.73 11.10
CA GLY A 10 -25.21 24.39 12.34
C GLY A 10 -23.77 24.02 12.72
N ASP A 11 -22.99 23.59 11.73
CA ASP A 11 -21.64 23.04 11.91
C ASP A 11 -20.63 24.20 12.02
N THR A 12 -19.79 24.18 13.06
CA THR A 12 -18.77 25.22 13.33
C THR A 12 -17.37 24.61 13.49
N GLY A 13 -16.33 25.43 13.31
CA GLY A 13 -14.93 25.02 13.49
C GLY A 13 -14.45 23.97 12.48
N GLY A 14 -13.78 22.91 12.96
CA GLY A 14 -13.15 21.89 12.11
C GLY A 14 -14.11 21.12 11.19
N ALA A 15 -15.37 20.90 11.61
CA ALA A 15 -16.36 20.22 10.78
C ALA A 15 -16.77 21.05 9.55
N LYS A 16 -16.94 22.38 9.72
CA LYS A 16 -17.17 23.31 8.62
C LYS A 16 -15.98 23.33 7.66
N THR A 17 -14.76 23.45 8.22
CA THR A 17 -13.51 23.50 7.45
C THR A 17 -13.32 22.24 6.60
N HIS A 18 -13.56 21.06 7.20
CA HIS A 18 -13.55 19.79 6.48
C HIS A 18 -14.46 19.78 5.26
N LEU A 19 -15.72 20.14 5.47
CA LEU A 19 -16.70 20.04 4.40
C LEU A 19 -16.43 21.03 3.26
N PHE A 20 -15.97 22.25 3.58
CA PHE A 20 -15.60 23.24 2.57
C PHE A 20 -14.41 22.78 1.74
N ASN A 21 -13.34 22.34 2.39
CA ASN A 21 -12.16 21.82 1.70
C ASN A 21 -12.51 20.62 0.81
N LEU A 22 -13.37 19.72 1.31
CA LEU A 22 -13.81 18.55 0.57
C LEU A 22 -14.67 18.91 -0.65
N VAL A 23 -15.76 19.67 -0.45
CA VAL A 23 -16.72 19.99 -1.51
C VAL A 23 -16.06 20.80 -2.62
N LYS A 24 -15.27 21.81 -2.28
CA LYS A 24 -14.58 22.67 -3.25
C LYS A 24 -13.61 21.90 -4.13
N ASN A 25 -12.85 20.97 -3.55
CA ASN A 25 -11.90 20.16 -4.31
C ASN A 25 -12.58 18.99 -5.05
N LEU A 26 -13.68 18.46 -4.53
CA LEU A 26 -14.47 17.44 -5.23
C LEU A 26 -15.12 17.95 -6.51
N GLN A 27 -15.42 19.25 -6.61
CA GLN A 27 -15.98 19.86 -7.84
C GLN A 27 -15.09 19.66 -9.07
N GLN A 28 -13.79 19.39 -8.89
CA GLN A 28 -12.86 19.06 -9.97
C GLN A 28 -13.10 17.66 -10.57
N TYR A 29 -13.78 16.78 -9.82
CA TYR A 29 -13.96 15.37 -10.16
C TYR A 29 -15.42 14.97 -10.35
N ALA A 30 -16.37 15.77 -9.85
CA ALA A 30 -17.78 15.44 -9.82
C ALA A 30 -18.65 16.70 -9.73
N GLU A 31 -19.90 16.59 -10.16
CA GLU A 31 -20.92 17.60 -9.88
C GLU A 31 -21.35 17.46 -8.43
N VAL A 32 -21.10 18.49 -7.60
CA VAL A 32 -21.39 18.43 -6.17
C VAL A 32 -22.51 19.39 -5.81
N LYS A 33 -23.52 18.87 -5.11
CA LYS A 33 -24.64 19.63 -4.55
C LYS A 33 -24.70 19.43 -3.05
N VAL A 34 -24.97 20.49 -2.30
CA VAL A 34 -25.11 20.46 -0.84
C VAL A 34 -26.54 20.84 -0.47
N ILE A 35 -27.17 20.08 0.42
CA ILE A 35 -28.45 20.46 1.05
C ILE A 35 -28.26 20.56 2.55
N CYS A 36 -28.60 21.72 3.10
CA CYS A 36 -28.63 21.96 4.55
C CYS A 36 -30.07 22.05 5.08
N PHE A 37 -30.25 21.62 6.33
CA PHE A 37 -31.57 21.62 7.00
C PHE A 37 -31.83 22.85 7.87
N ILE A 38 -30.77 23.55 8.26
CA ILE A 38 -30.80 24.78 9.03
C ILE A 38 -30.05 25.85 8.23
N LYS A 39 -30.67 27.03 8.12
CA LYS A 39 -30.02 28.22 7.60
C LYS A 39 -29.32 28.94 8.75
N ASP A 40 -28.01 29.03 8.68
CA ASP A 40 -27.11 29.66 9.66
C ASP A 40 -25.86 30.15 8.90
N THR A 41 -24.87 30.72 9.60
CA THR A 41 -23.57 31.18 9.08
C THR A 41 -22.96 30.24 8.03
N PHE A 42 -22.97 28.93 8.28
CA PHE A 42 -22.48 27.93 7.33
C PHE A 42 -23.07 28.09 5.92
N TYR A 43 -24.37 28.35 5.80
CA TYR A 43 -25.05 28.49 4.52
C TYR A 43 -24.59 29.73 3.77
N ASP A 44 -24.47 30.85 4.48
CA ASP A 44 -24.05 32.12 3.89
C ASP A 44 -22.57 32.04 3.45
N ASP A 45 -21.70 31.48 4.31
CA ASP A 45 -20.28 31.23 4.01
C ASP A 45 -20.10 30.29 2.80
N ALA A 46 -20.97 29.28 2.65
CA ALA A 46 -20.90 28.35 1.52
C ALA A 46 -21.25 29.04 0.19
N ILE A 47 -22.20 29.97 0.20
CA ILE A 47 -22.53 30.78 -0.98
C ILE A 47 -21.34 31.69 -1.35
N GLU A 48 -20.74 32.35 -0.37
CA GLU A 48 -19.57 33.22 -0.59
C GLU A 48 -18.37 32.46 -1.17
N GLU A 49 -18.16 31.21 -0.74
CA GLU A 49 -17.11 30.33 -1.28
C GLU A 49 -17.50 29.65 -2.61
N GLY A 50 -18.67 29.96 -3.20
CA GLY A 50 -19.10 29.46 -4.50
C GLY A 50 -19.61 28.02 -4.51
N ILE A 51 -20.06 27.50 -3.37
CA ILE A 51 -20.59 26.13 -3.24
C ILE A 51 -22.05 26.09 -3.69
N ASN A 52 -22.40 25.12 -4.54
CA ASN A 52 -23.79 24.85 -4.93
C ASN A 52 -24.58 24.27 -3.73
N ILE A 53 -25.20 25.15 -2.96
CA ILE A 53 -25.94 24.82 -1.73
C ILE A 53 -27.41 25.22 -1.82
N GLN A 54 -28.29 24.39 -1.27
CA GLN A 54 -29.72 24.66 -1.12
C GLN A 54 -30.18 24.44 0.31
N PHE A 55 -31.16 25.25 0.72
CA PHE A 55 -31.75 25.17 2.05
C PHE A 55 -33.11 24.47 2.03
N PHE A 56 -33.20 23.32 2.69
CA PHE A 56 -34.44 22.57 2.86
C PHE A 56 -34.87 22.66 4.32
N GLN A 57 -35.74 23.63 4.62
CA GLN A 57 -36.16 23.90 5.99
C GLN A 57 -36.73 22.66 6.68
N GLN A 58 -36.12 22.29 7.79
CA GLN A 58 -36.63 21.29 8.72
C GLN A 58 -37.19 21.98 9.97
N LYS A 59 -38.51 21.91 10.19
CA LYS A 59 -39.17 22.65 11.30
C LYS A 59 -38.80 22.11 12.67
N SER A 60 -38.52 20.81 12.78
CA SER A 60 -38.05 20.15 14.00
C SER A 60 -37.20 18.93 13.65
N ARG A 61 -36.39 18.40 14.59
CA ARG A 61 -35.57 17.20 14.32
C ARG A 61 -36.39 15.96 13.90
N MET A 62 -37.68 15.94 14.23
CA MET A 62 -38.63 14.85 13.88
C MET A 62 -39.45 15.16 12.63
N ASP A 63 -39.27 16.31 12.01
CA ASP A 63 -39.95 16.68 10.77
C ASP A 63 -39.39 15.86 9.61
N LEU A 64 -40.16 14.86 9.18
CA LEU A 64 -39.84 13.97 8.05
C LEU A 64 -40.44 14.47 6.73
N SER A 65 -41.13 15.61 6.70
CA SER A 65 -41.66 16.17 5.44
C SER A 65 -40.54 16.53 4.46
N VAL A 66 -39.34 16.84 4.99
CA VAL A 66 -38.12 17.07 4.21
C VAL A 66 -37.69 15.85 3.39
N VAL A 67 -38.03 14.63 3.83
CA VAL A 67 -37.64 13.39 3.13
C VAL A 67 -38.28 13.32 1.75
N SER A 68 -39.55 13.72 1.59
CA SER A 68 -40.21 13.70 0.29
C SER A 68 -39.55 14.66 -0.69
N LYS A 69 -39.22 15.88 -0.23
CA LYS A 69 -38.49 16.87 -1.04
C LYS A 69 -37.12 16.34 -1.48
N LEU A 70 -36.41 15.64 -0.59
CA LEU A 70 -35.12 15.02 -0.92
C LEU A 70 -35.26 13.89 -1.95
N VAL A 71 -36.33 13.10 -1.89
CA VAL A 71 -36.60 12.07 -2.91
C VAL A 71 -36.84 12.70 -4.27
N ASP A 72 -37.67 13.74 -4.33
CA ASP A 72 -37.96 14.46 -5.57
C ASP A 72 -36.69 15.05 -6.16
N GLU A 73 -35.87 15.70 -5.33
CA GLU A 73 -34.60 16.31 -5.70
C GLU A 73 -33.56 15.28 -6.18
N ILE A 74 -33.45 14.13 -5.51
CA ILE A 74 -32.53 13.05 -5.90
C ILE A 74 -32.90 12.49 -7.26
N ASN A 75 -34.20 12.31 -7.51
CA ASN A 75 -34.69 11.77 -8.77
C ASN A 75 -34.60 12.80 -9.91
N SER A 76 -34.94 14.08 -9.64
CA SER A 76 -34.93 15.12 -10.67
C SER A 76 -33.52 15.55 -11.09
N SER A 77 -32.59 15.59 -10.14
CA SER A 77 -31.18 15.91 -10.41
C SER A 77 -30.34 14.70 -10.83
N GLU A 78 -30.93 13.50 -10.87
CA GLU A 78 -30.25 12.23 -11.20
C GLU A 78 -29.01 11.97 -10.33
N ILE A 79 -29.16 12.11 -9.01
CA ILE A 79 -28.04 11.96 -8.08
C ILE A 79 -27.53 10.51 -8.06
N ASP A 80 -26.22 10.34 -8.25
CA ASP A 80 -25.55 9.02 -8.27
C ASP A 80 -25.24 8.51 -6.85
N ILE A 81 -24.96 9.41 -5.90
CA ILE A 81 -24.59 9.03 -4.54
C ILE A 81 -24.99 10.10 -3.51
N VAL A 82 -25.45 9.66 -2.34
CA VAL A 82 -25.81 10.55 -1.22
C VAL A 82 -24.83 10.39 -0.05
N HIS A 83 -24.24 11.49 0.39
CA HIS A 83 -23.26 11.52 1.48
C HIS A 83 -23.77 12.35 2.66
N CYS A 84 -24.06 11.69 3.78
CA CYS A 84 -24.54 12.34 5.01
C CYS A 84 -23.41 12.74 5.97
N HIS A 85 -23.52 13.95 6.53
CA HIS A 85 -22.58 14.52 7.50
C HIS A 85 -23.31 14.88 8.80
N GLY A 86 -22.90 14.24 9.90
CA GLY A 86 -23.41 14.51 11.24
C GLY A 86 -24.76 13.83 11.58
N ALA A 87 -25.09 13.85 12.87
CA ALA A 87 -26.20 13.06 13.42
C ALA A 87 -27.58 13.38 12.83
N ARG A 88 -27.84 14.66 12.52
CA ARG A 88 -29.14 15.10 11.95
C ARG A 88 -29.31 14.58 10.52
N ALA A 89 -28.28 14.70 9.69
CA ALA A 89 -28.30 14.17 8.34
C ALA A 89 -28.41 12.64 8.35
N ASN A 90 -27.71 11.96 9.26
CA ASN A 90 -27.80 10.51 9.41
C ASN A 90 -29.22 10.05 9.78
N PHE A 91 -29.89 10.79 10.65
CA PHE A 91 -31.28 10.51 11.02
C PHE A 91 -32.24 10.64 9.84
N ILE A 92 -32.14 11.72 9.06
CA ILE A 92 -32.94 11.89 7.83
C ILE A 92 -32.58 10.84 6.78
N GLY A 93 -31.28 10.57 6.59
CA GLY A 93 -30.76 9.60 5.64
C GLY A 93 -31.30 8.19 5.86
N ARG A 94 -31.56 7.80 7.12
CA ARG A 94 -32.20 6.52 7.46
C ARG A 94 -33.57 6.35 6.79
N PHE A 95 -34.40 7.39 6.81
CA PHE A 95 -35.75 7.33 6.21
C PHE A 95 -35.68 7.48 4.70
N LEU A 96 -34.74 8.30 4.21
CA LEU A 96 -34.49 8.51 2.80
C LEU A 96 -34.05 7.22 2.09
N LYS A 97 -33.15 6.44 2.70
CA LYS A 97 -32.64 5.17 2.16
C LYS A 97 -33.73 4.18 1.76
N LYS A 98 -34.89 4.20 2.42
CA LYS A 98 -36.01 3.31 2.10
C LYS A 98 -36.81 3.72 0.87
N LYS A 99 -36.59 4.94 0.36
CA LYS A 99 -37.37 5.55 -0.73
C LYS A 99 -36.56 5.81 -2.01
N ILE A 100 -35.25 5.58 -2.00
CA ILE A 100 -34.35 5.79 -3.13
C ILE A 100 -33.53 4.53 -3.41
N HIS A 101 -33.11 4.33 -4.67
CA HIS A 101 -32.23 3.23 -5.08
C HIS A 101 -30.74 3.63 -5.14
N VAL A 102 -30.46 4.90 -4.81
CA VAL A 102 -29.14 5.51 -4.85
C VAL A 102 -28.30 5.04 -3.64
N PRO A 103 -27.03 4.65 -3.81
CA PRO A 103 -26.16 4.31 -2.70
C PRO A 103 -25.97 5.48 -1.73
N MET A 104 -25.91 5.16 -0.44
CA MET A 104 -25.72 6.14 0.62
C MET A 104 -24.52 5.81 1.50
N LEU A 105 -23.81 6.85 1.93
CA LEU A 105 -22.73 6.77 2.92
C LEU A 105 -22.81 7.89 3.97
N THR A 106 -22.02 7.76 5.03
CA THR A 106 -21.86 8.81 6.05
C THR A 106 -20.40 8.93 6.50
N THR A 107 -19.95 10.16 6.79
CA THR A 107 -18.64 10.39 7.43
C THR A 107 -18.77 10.46 8.95
N ILE A 108 -17.86 9.76 9.64
CA ILE A 108 -17.69 9.79 11.09
C ILE A 108 -16.54 10.73 11.44
N HIS A 109 -16.88 11.89 12.01
CA HIS A 109 -15.93 12.93 12.41
C HIS A 109 -15.53 12.87 13.90
N SER A 110 -16.26 12.12 14.72
CA SER A 110 -16.03 12.05 16.17
C SER A 110 -16.63 10.77 16.77
N ASP A 111 -16.31 10.50 18.04
CA ASP A 111 -16.95 9.41 18.76
C ASP A 111 -18.39 9.78 19.11
N TYR A 112 -19.32 9.23 18.32
CA TYR A 112 -20.76 9.43 18.48
C TYR A 112 -21.34 9.07 19.87
N LYS A 113 -20.62 8.33 20.72
CA LYS A 113 -21.03 8.03 22.10
C LYS A 113 -20.56 9.07 23.11
N LEU A 114 -19.54 9.86 22.77
CA LEU A 114 -18.95 10.89 23.61
C LEU A 114 -19.46 12.29 23.26
N ASP A 115 -19.92 12.52 22.02
CA ASP A 115 -20.44 13.80 21.51
C ASP A 115 -21.56 14.45 22.36
N PHE A 116 -22.21 13.69 23.25
CA PHE A 116 -23.31 14.17 24.11
C PHE A 116 -23.05 13.97 25.62
N LYS A 117 -21.79 13.73 26.05
CA LYS A 117 -21.44 13.72 27.48
C LYS A 117 -21.64 15.12 28.09
N GLY A 118 -22.25 15.18 29.28
CA GLY A 118 -22.52 16.44 30.01
C GLY A 118 -23.99 16.86 30.09
N SER A 119 -24.91 16.19 29.36
CA SER A 119 -26.36 16.41 29.49
C SER A 119 -27.11 15.08 29.46
N LEU A 120 -27.56 14.60 30.63
CA LEU A 120 -28.24 13.31 30.82
C LEU A 120 -29.41 13.09 29.83
N TYR A 121 -30.22 14.13 29.60
CA TYR A 121 -31.36 14.09 28.68
C TYR A 121 -30.93 13.94 27.21
N LYS A 122 -29.92 14.72 26.78
CA LYS A 122 -29.37 14.63 25.42
C LYS A 122 -28.66 13.29 25.18
N GLN A 123 -28.04 12.75 26.21
CA GLN A 123 -27.29 11.50 26.17
C GLN A 123 -28.22 10.27 26.00
N LEU A 124 -29.38 10.22 26.66
CA LEU A 124 -30.29 9.07 26.55
C LEU A 124 -30.98 8.99 25.17
N ILE A 125 -31.45 10.13 24.67
CA ILE A 125 -32.28 10.19 23.46
C ILE A 125 -31.41 10.21 22.20
N PHE A 126 -30.39 11.09 22.13
CA PHE A 126 -29.65 11.31 20.88
C PHE A 126 -28.57 10.27 20.62
N LYS A 127 -27.97 9.68 21.66
CA LYS A 127 -27.03 8.56 21.50
C LYS A 127 -27.71 7.35 20.87
N THR A 128 -28.88 6.98 21.39
CA THR A 128 -29.66 5.82 20.92
C THR A 128 -30.18 6.03 19.50
N LEU A 129 -30.66 7.23 19.18
CA LEU A 129 -31.14 7.57 17.83
C LEU A 129 -30.00 7.63 16.80
N ASN A 130 -28.84 8.19 17.14
CA ASN A 130 -27.71 8.25 16.22
C ASN A 130 -27.10 6.86 15.98
N GLU A 131 -26.90 6.06 17.04
CA GLU A 131 -26.41 4.68 16.92
C GLU A 131 -27.35 3.80 16.08
N PHE A 132 -28.67 3.97 16.24
CA PHE A 132 -29.67 3.28 15.44
C PHE A 132 -29.72 3.78 13.98
N SER A 133 -29.45 5.06 13.74
CA SER A 133 -29.37 5.64 12.39
C SER A 133 -28.14 5.15 11.66
N LEU A 134 -26.97 5.12 12.31
CA LEU A 134 -25.72 4.61 11.74
C LEU A 134 -25.84 3.15 11.29
N LYS A 135 -26.53 2.30 12.05
CA LYS A 135 -26.79 0.90 11.65
C LYS A 135 -27.58 0.74 10.35
N SER A 136 -28.23 1.80 9.85
CA SER A 136 -28.93 1.76 8.56
C SER A 136 -28.00 1.94 7.36
N PHE A 137 -26.80 2.48 7.55
CA PHE A 137 -25.82 2.69 6.49
C PHE A 137 -25.01 1.43 6.23
N SER A 138 -24.60 1.27 4.97
CA SER A 138 -23.75 0.15 4.53
C SER A 138 -22.34 0.63 4.17
N ASN A 139 -22.15 1.94 4.03
CA ASN A 139 -20.90 2.58 3.69
C ASN A 139 -20.61 3.72 4.68
N PHE A 140 -19.37 3.82 5.14
CA PHE A 140 -18.89 4.77 6.13
C PHE A 140 -17.53 5.29 5.69
N ILE A 141 -17.30 6.59 5.82
CA ILE A 141 -15.94 7.16 5.79
C ILE A 141 -15.57 7.52 7.22
N THR A 142 -14.38 7.14 7.66
CA THR A 142 -13.82 7.53 8.95
C THR A 142 -12.60 8.41 8.72
N ILE A 143 -12.47 9.47 9.52
CA ILE A 143 -11.35 10.42 9.36
C ILE A 143 -10.03 9.94 9.97
N SER A 144 -10.00 8.73 10.53
CA SER A 144 -8.80 8.06 11.03
C SER A 144 -8.99 6.53 11.10
N ASP A 145 -7.88 5.79 11.13
CA ASP A 145 -7.87 4.34 11.37
C ASP A 145 -8.48 3.97 12.73
N ASP A 146 -8.27 4.82 13.74
CA ASP A 146 -8.84 4.62 15.07
C ASP A 146 -10.37 4.62 15.05
N PHE A 147 -10.98 5.50 14.30
CA PHE A 147 -12.44 5.47 14.15
C PHE A 147 -12.92 4.26 13.36
N LYS A 148 -12.16 3.79 12.37
CA LYS A 148 -12.45 2.52 11.69
C LYS A 148 -12.41 1.36 12.67
N ARG A 149 -11.34 1.25 13.47
CA ARG A 149 -11.21 0.24 14.55
C ARG A 149 -12.35 0.36 15.55
N MET A 150 -12.69 1.57 15.99
CA MET A 150 -13.80 1.85 16.90
C MET A 150 -15.13 1.31 16.34
N LEU A 151 -15.47 1.60 15.09
CA LEU A 151 -16.69 1.10 14.45
C LEU A 151 -16.69 -0.44 14.38
N VAL A 152 -15.58 -1.04 13.95
CA VAL A 152 -15.46 -2.51 13.86
C VAL A 152 -15.62 -3.16 15.24
N ASN A 153 -14.96 -2.63 16.27
CA ASN A 153 -15.07 -3.12 17.65
C ASN A 153 -16.49 -2.96 18.21
N ARG A 154 -17.25 -1.98 17.72
CA ARG A 154 -18.66 -1.76 18.08
C ARG A 154 -19.64 -2.59 17.24
N GLY A 155 -19.13 -3.53 16.45
CA GLY A 155 -19.93 -4.52 15.71
C GLY A 155 -20.36 -4.09 14.30
N PHE A 156 -19.82 -2.98 13.78
CA PHE A 156 -20.02 -2.63 12.37
C PHE A 156 -19.19 -3.55 11.47
N LYS A 157 -19.73 -3.91 10.30
CA LYS A 157 -19.00 -4.71 9.32
C LYS A 157 -17.86 -3.87 8.76
N SER A 158 -16.64 -4.38 8.85
CA SER A 158 -15.46 -3.78 8.19
C SER A 158 -15.66 -3.59 6.69
N LYS A 159 -16.46 -4.47 6.07
CA LYS A 159 -16.98 -4.30 4.72
C LYS A 159 -17.92 -3.09 4.69
N GLY A 160 -17.44 -2.00 4.14
CA GLY A 160 -18.13 -0.72 3.94
C GLY A 160 -17.45 0.44 4.66
N ILE A 161 -16.37 0.24 5.41
CA ILE A 161 -15.71 1.29 6.19
C ILE A 161 -14.40 1.71 5.53
N TYR A 162 -14.36 2.92 5.02
CA TYR A 162 -13.24 3.55 4.33
C TYR A 162 -12.56 4.57 5.24
N VAL A 163 -11.25 4.77 5.06
CA VAL A 163 -10.51 5.83 5.76
C VAL A 163 -10.18 6.94 4.76
N ALA A 164 -10.53 8.16 5.11
CA ALA A 164 -10.12 9.36 4.40
C ALA A 164 -9.83 10.46 5.43
N TYR A 165 -8.54 10.76 5.61
CA TYR A 165 -8.08 11.79 6.53
C TYR A 165 -8.54 13.18 6.10
N ASN A 166 -8.63 14.11 7.06
CA ASN A 166 -8.89 15.50 6.73
C ASN A 166 -7.75 16.07 5.90
N GLY A 167 -8.07 16.94 4.96
CA GLY A 167 -7.10 17.68 4.17
C GLY A 167 -7.27 19.19 4.31
N ILE A 168 -6.17 19.92 4.12
CA ILE A 168 -6.11 21.38 4.12
C ILE A 168 -5.68 21.92 2.75
N ASP A 169 -6.19 23.08 2.35
CA ASP A 169 -5.82 23.70 1.08
C ASP A 169 -4.41 24.30 1.17
N THR A 170 -3.44 23.69 0.48
CA THR A 170 -2.04 24.13 0.45
C THR A 170 -1.75 25.16 -0.65
N LYS A 171 -2.70 25.40 -1.57
CA LYS A 171 -2.53 26.30 -2.72
C LYS A 171 -3.23 27.65 -2.52
N LYS A 172 -4.15 27.75 -1.56
CA LYS A 172 -4.82 29.01 -1.21
C LYS A 172 -3.78 30.04 -0.75
N SER A 173 -3.93 31.29 -1.21
CA SER A 173 -3.16 32.41 -0.68
C SER A 173 -3.36 32.49 0.83
N LEU A 174 -2.28 32.35 1.60
CA LEU A 174 -2.33 32.42 3.05
C LEU A 174 -2.53 33.87 3.47
N ASN A 175 -3.57 34.13 4.26
CA ASN A 175 -3.80 35.44 4.87
C ASN A 175 -3.32 35.40 6.31
N PHE A 176 -2.23 36.10 6.60
CA PHE A 176 -1.64 36.23 7.93
C PHE A 176 -0.90 37.57 8.03
N VAL A 177 -0.65 38.02 9.25
CA VAL A 177 0.12 39.25 9.48
C VAL A 177 1.54 38.99 9.98
N GLY A 178 2.41 39.97 9.75
CA GLY A 178 3.80 39.91 10.19
C GLY A 178 3.93 39.88 11.71
N LYS A 179 5.07 39.38 12.21
CA LYS A 179 5.30 39.19 13.65
C LYS A 179 5.08 40.46 14.48
N ARG A 180 5.51 41.64 13.99
CA ARG A 180 5.34 42.94 14.67
C ARG A 180 3.88 43.39 14.80
N GLU A 181 3.09 43.14 13.76
CA GLU A 181 1.66 43.48 13.81
C GLU A 181 0.93 42.56 14.77
N PHE A 182 1.24 41.26 14.73
CA PHE A 182 0.67 40.29 15.66
C PHE A 182 1.03 40.60 17.12
N SER A 183 2.30 40.92 17.42
CA SER A 183 2.70 41.31 18.78
C SER A 183 1.96 42.55 19.27
N SER A 184 1.81 43.57 18.42
CA SER A 184 1.08 44.80 18.74
C SER A 184 -0.39 44.55 19.07
N ARG A 185 -1.06 43.62 18.36
CA ARG A 185 -2.48 43.28 18.59
C ARG A 185 -2.75 42.73 19.98
N TYR A 186 -1.78 42.01 20.55
CA TYR A 186 -1.93 41.27 21.80
C TYR A 186 -1.00 41.78 22.92
N GLY A 187 -0.30 42.90 22.70
CA GLY A 187 0.62 43.46 23.68
C GLY A 187 1.80 42.55 24.03
N LEU A 188 2.29 41.76 23.07
CA LEU A 188 3.39 40.83 23.27
C LEU A 188 4.74 41.56 23.24
N ILE A 189 5.66 41.16 24.11
CA ILE A 189 7.02 41.70 24.16
C ILE A 189 7.78 41.24 22.90
N GLU A 190 8.36 42.17 22.13
CA GLU A 190 9.32 41.82 21.08
C GLU A 190 10.57 41.25 21.74
N ASN A 191 10.71 39.93 21.78
CA ASN A 191 11.87 39.27 22.37
C ASN A 191 12.48 38.30 21.35
N ASN A 192 13.60 38.69 20.75
CA ASN A 192 14.23 37.97 19.64
C ASN A 192 15.01 36.71 20.08
N ASP A 193 15.19 36.49 21.39
CA ASP A 193 16.12 35.48 21.93
C ASP A 193 15.43 34.35 22.73
N CYS A 194 14.10 34.20 22.64
CA CYS A 194 13.35 33.17 23.39
C CYS A 194 12.40 32.38 22.47
N PRO A 195 12.31 31.04 22.59
CA PRO A 195 11.39 30.24 21.81
C PRO A 195 9.94 30.53 22.19
N VAL A 196 9.06 30.54 21.19
CA VAL A 196 7.62 30.78 21.35
C VAL A 196 6.84 29.50 21.05
N PHE A 197 6.18 28.94 22.06
CA PHE A 197 5.31 27.78 21.93
C PHE A 197 3.85 28.22 21.99
N CYS A 198 3.00 27.75 21.10
CA CYS A 198 1.57 28.08 21.12
C CYS A 198 0.66 26.86 21.15
N ILE A 199 -0.47 26.99 21.85
CA ILE A 199 -1.60 26.06 21.75
C ILE A 199 -2.85 26.82 21.29
N ALA A 200 -3.46 26.35 20.20
CA ALA A 200 -4.71 26.89 19.67
C ALA A 200 -5.84 25.86 19.79
N ALA A 201 -6.65 25.97 20.84
CA ALA A 201 -7.68 24.98 21.16
C ALA A 201 -8.83 25.58 21.98
N ARG A 202 -10.00 24.93 21.95
CA ARG A 202 -11.08 25.24 22.91
C ARG A 202 -10.63 24.87 24.32
N LEU A 203 -10.87 25.73 25.30
CA LEU A 203 -10.45 25.51 26.69
C LEU A 203 -11.45 24.58 27.41
N GLU A 204 -11.47 23.34 26.95
CA GLU A 204 -12.28 22.24 27.48
C GLU A 204 -11.36 21.09 27.95
N HIS A 205 -11.79 20.34 28.96
CA HIS A 205 -11.03 19.23 29.54
C HIS A 205 -10.45 18.25 28.51
N VAL A 206 -11.16 17.95 27.41
CA VAL A 206 -10.67 17.01 26.39
C VAL A 206 -9.40 17.51 25.68
N LYS A 207 -9.17 18.83 25.64
CA LYS A 207 -8.00 19.46 25.03
C LYS A 207 -6.79 19.50 25.97
N ASN A 208 -6.99 19.27 27.27
CA ASN A 208 -5.95 19.14 28.27
C ASN A 208 -4.92 20.28 28.27
N VAL A 209 -5.40 21.52 28.16
CA VAL A 209 -4.53 22.71 28.19
C VAL A 209 -3.84 22.86 29.56
N GLU A 210 -4.37 22.21 30.60
CA GLU A 210 -3.74 22.10 31.92
C GLU A 210 -2.33 21.48 31.84
N LEU A 211 -2.16 20.40 31.07
CA LEU A 211 -0.85 19.78 30.83
C LEU A 211 0.16 20.76 30.21
N PHE A 212 -0.31 21.60 29.27
CA PHE A 212 0.53 22.62 28.62
C PHE A 212 0.98 23.69 29.63
N VAL A 213 0.07 24.16 30.50
CA VAL A 213 0.38 25.13 31.56
C VAL A 213 1.36 24.54 32.57
N GLU A 214 1.13 23.30 33.02
CA GLU A 214 2.02 22.63 33.99
C GLU A 214 3.42 22.39 33.45
N ALA A 215 3.53 21.93 32.19
CA ALA A 215 4.82 21.75 31.53
C ALA A 215 5.53 23.09 31.29
N ALA A 216 4.81 24.15 30.91
CA ALA A 216 5.37 25.49 30.75
C ALA A 216 5.97 26.02 32.06
N LYS A 217 5.25 25.87 33.18
CA LYS A 217 5.75 26.23 34.51
C LYS A 217 7.00 25.45 34.87
N LYS A 218 6.98 24.13 34.69
CA LYS A 218 8.14 23.27 34.99
C LYS A 218 9.36 23.62 34.14
N TYR A 219 9.16 23.93 32.86
CA TYR A 219 10.21 24.38 31.96
C TYR A 219 10.85 25.70 32.43
N LEU A 220 10.03 26.68 32.83
CA LEU A 220 10.48 27.98 33.33
C LEU A 220 11.16 27.87 34.70
N ASP A 221 10.61 27.08 35.63
CA ASP A 221 11.19 26.81 36.95
C ASP A 221 12.57 26.13 36.85
N GLY A 222 12.82 25.40 35.75
CA GLY A 222 14.13 24.84 35.40
C GLY A 222 15.18 25.87 34.94
N GLY A 223 14.83 27.17 34.90
CA GLY A 223 15.72 28.25 34.46
C GLY A 223 15.75 28.49 32.96
N ASN A 224 14.92 27.78 32.18
CA ASN A 224 14.85 27.94 30.73
C ASN A 224 14.04 29.19 30.35
N LYS A 225 14.34 29.77 29.18
CA LYS A 225 13.60 30.92 28.64
C LYS A 225 12.59 30.45 27.59
N GLY A 226 11.39 31.03 27.60
CA GLY A 226 10.35 30.73 26.61
C GLY A 226 9.10 31.59 26.79
N ILE A 227 8.28 31.69 25.74
CA ILE A 227 6.96 32.33 25.76
C ILE A 227 5.91 31.27 25.39
N PHE A 228 4.84 31.20 26.16
CA PHE A 228 3.77 30.20 26.00
C PHE A 228 2.45 30.90 25.71
N LEU A 229 1.97 30.78 24.47
CA LEU A 229 0.76 31.45 24.00
C LEU A 229 -0.44 30.49 24.01
N ILE A 230 -1.52 30.89 24.67
CA ILE A 230 -2.77 30.12 24.75
C ILE A 230 -3.85 30.87 24.00
N ALA A 231 -4.19 30.36 22.82
CA ALA A 231 -5.25 30.89 21.96
C ALA A 231 -6.51 30.02 22.04
N GLY A 232 -7.61 30.64 22.48
CA GLY A 232 -8.90 29.97 22.64
C GLY A 232 -9.74 30.55 23.77
N ASP A 233 -10.96 30.04 23.86
CA ASP A 233 -11.87 30.31 24.97
C ASP A 233 -12.61 29.01 25.34
N GLY A 234 -13.23 28.98 26.53
CA GLY A 234 -13.92 27.79 27.02
C GLY A 234 -14.12 27.79 28.54
N PRO A 235 -14.87 26.80 29.06
CA PRO A 235 -15.25 26.72 30.48
C PRO A 235 -14.04 26.62 31.43
N ASP A 236 -12.90 26.09 30.98
CA ASP A 236 -11.72 25.92 31.84
C ASP A 236 -10.82 27.17 31.90
N LYS A 237 -11.17 28.26 31.21
CA LYS A 237 -10.35 29.47 31.10
C LYS A 237 -9.96 30.06 32.46
N GLU A 238 -10.94 30.29 33.34
CA GLU A 238 -10.69 30.91 34.65
C GLU A 238 -9.76 30.04 35.52
N LYS A 239 -9.96 28.71 35.47
CA LYS A 239 -9.11 27.73 36.16
C LYS A 239 -7.66 27.82 35.66
N LEU A 240 -7.47 27.84 34.33
CA LEU A 240 -6.15 27.87 33.69
C LEU A 240 -5.41 29.19 33.93
N VAL A 241 -6.12 30.32 33.89
CA VAL A 241 -5.56 31.65 34.22
C VAL A 241 -5.06 31.66 35.65
N LYS A 242 -5.88 31.19 36.60
CA LYS A 242 -5.48 31.09 38.01
C LYS A 242 -4.27 30.17 38.22
N ALA A 243 -4.19 29.06 37.49
CA ALA A 243 -3.06 28.13 37.56
C ALA A 243 -1.73 28.73 37.05
N SER A 244 -1.82 29.77 36.22
CA SER A 244 -0.69 30.47 35.59
C SER A 244 -0.27 31.75 36.34
N GLU A 245 -0.95 32.10 37.45
CA GLU A 245 -0.58 33.25 38.28
C GLU A 245 0.89 33.15 38.73
N GLY A 246 1.64 34.25 38.56
CA GLY A 246 3.09 34.31 38.87
C GLY A 246 4.01 34.02 37.69
N TYR A 247 3.48 33.71 36.49
CA TYR A 247 4.26 33.43 35.29
C TYR A 247 3.89 34.36 34.13
N ASP A 248 4.58 35.49 33.99
CA ASP A 248 4.33 36.50 32.93
C ASP A 248 4.57 35.96 31.51
N ASN A 249 5.31 34.85 31.39
CA ASN A 249 5.62 34.16 30.14
C ASN A 249 4.46 33.30 29.60
N ILE A 250 3.41 33.06 30.39
CA ILE A 250 2.23 32.27 29.99
C ILE A 250 1.08 33.23 29.69
N ILE A 251 0.78 33.42 28.39
CA ILE A 251 -0.06 34.52 27.91
C ILE A 251 -1.35 33.97 27.27
N PHE A 252 -2.50 34.38 27.80
CA PHE A 252 -3.81 34.04 27.25
C PHE A 252 -4.26 35.10 26.23
N LEU A 253 -4.40 34.70 24.97
CA LEU A 253 -4.77 35.59 23.86
C LEU A 253 -6.29 35.72 23.67
N GLY A 254 -7.07 34.85 24.31
CA GLY A 254 -8.50 34.70 24.03
C GLY A 254 -8.75 34.11 22.63
N PHE A 255 -9.93 34.39 22.06
CA PHE A 255 -10.29 33.89 20.73
C PHE A 255 -9.50 34.63 19.62
N VAL A 256 -8.60 33.91 18.95
CA VAL A 256 -7.83 34.40 17.80
C VAL A 256 -8.59 34.11 16.51
N LYS A 257 -8.90 35.15 15.72
CA LYS A 257 -9.67 35.02 14.46
C LYS A 257 -8.83 34.48 13.30
N ASP A 258 -7.54 34.81 13.27
CA ASP A 258 -6.58 34.46 12.22
C ASP A 258 -5.45 33.56 12.77
N PRO A 259 -5.69 32.25 12.95
CA PRO A 259 -4.74 31.35 13.59
C PRO A 259 -3.40 31.22 12.83
N LEU A 260 -3.38 31.44 11.51
CA LEU A 260 -2.14 31.47 10.74
C LEU A 260 -1.16 32.56 11.22
N SER A 261 -1.67 33.71 11.69
CA SER A 261 -0.82 34.77 12.26
C SER A 261 -0.18 34.35 13.59
N LEU A 262 -0.88 33.54 14.39
CA LEU A 262 -0.34 32.94 15.61
C LEU A 262 0.79 31.95 15.29
N PHE A 263 0.58 31.05 14.32
CA PHE A 263 1.63 30.09 13.92
C PHE A 263 2.80 30.80 13.23
N ASN A 264 2.55 31.87 12.48
CA ASN A 264 3.60 32.69 11.92
C ASN A 264 4.50 33.30 13.02
N TYR A 265 3.86 33.79 14.10
CA TYR A 265 4.54 34.38 15.25
C TYR A 265 5.35 33.36 16.06
N SER A 266 4.78 32.17 16.25
CA SER A 266 5.32 31.11 17.11
C SER A 266 6.40 30.28 16.42
N ASP A 267 7.23 29.57 17.19
CA ASP A 267 8.26 28.67 16.68
C ASP A 267 7.77 27.22 16.59
N ALA A 268 6.85 26.81 17.47
CA ALA A 268 6.22 25.50 17.42
C ALA A 268 4.77 25.53 17.94
N ASN A 269 3.94 24.70 17.32
CA ASN A 269 2.58 24.42 17.79
C ASN A 269 2.57 23.28 18.80
N VAL A 270 1.65 23.31 19.75
CA VAL A 270 1.51 22.30 20.79
C VAL A 270 0.05 21.87 20.91
N LEU A 271 -0.19 20.56 21.00
CA LEU A 271 -1.53 20.00 21.16
C LEU A 271 -1.55 18.85 22.18
N THR A 272 -2.04 19.11 23.39
CA THR A 272 -1.97 18.17 24.52
C THR A 272 -3.21 17.28 24.70
N SER A 273 -4.07 17.18 23.69
CA SER A 273 -5.42 16.60 23.81
C SER A 273 -5.45 15.15 24.34
N LEU A 274 -6.47 14.83 25.16
CA LEU A 274 -6.75 13.46 25.64
C LEU A 274 -7.37 12.58 24.55
N SER A 275 -8.07 13.20 23.60
CA SER A 275 -8.71 12.53 22.48
C SER A 275 -8.77 13.51 21.32
N GLU A 276 -8.24 13.07 20.18
CA GLU A 276 -8.31 13.79 18.92
C GLU A 276 -8.63 12.85 17.77
N SER A 277 -9.00 13.45 16.65
CA SER A 277 -9.24 12.73 15.41
C SER A 277 -8.09 12.93 14.44
N PHE A 278 -8.18 13.98 13.62
CA PHE A 278 -7.15 14.44 12.70
C PHE A 278 -7.21 15.98 12.66
N PRO A 279 -6.51 16.66 13.59
CA PRO A 279 -6.81 18.03 13.95
C PRO A 279 -6.26 19.04 12.92
N TYR A 280 -7.10 20.01 12.54
CA TYR A 280 -6.71 21.07 11.60
C TYR A 280 -5.58 21.96 12.10
N VAL A 281 -5.51 22.20 13.41
CA VAL A 281 -4.51 23.07 14.03
C VAL A 281 -3.07 22.66 13.70
N ILE A 282 -2.79 21.35 13.63
CA ILE A 282 -1.48 20.81 13.27
C ILE A 282 -1.20 21.09 11.79
N MET A 283 -2.20 20.90 10.92
CA MET A 283 -2.06 21.19 9.49
C MET A 283 -1.88 22.69 9.22
N GLU A 284 -2.60 23.55 9.94
CA GLU A 284 -2.46 25.02 9.86
C GLU A 284 -1.08 25.48 10.32
N ALA A 285 -0.53 24.89 11.40
CA ALA A 285 0.85 25.13 11.82
C ALA A 285 1.85 24.69 10.73
N GLY A 286 1.63 23.52 10.13
CA GLY A 286 2.44 23.02 9.03
C GLY A 286 2.40 23.90 7.78
N LEU A 287 1.27 24.54 7.46
CA LEU A 287 1.20 25.55 6.38
C LEU A 287 2.13 26.73 6.63
N MET A 288 2.33 27.11 7.90
CA MET A 288 3.29 28.12 8.34
C MET A 288 4.70 27.56 8.56
N LYS A 289 4.96 26.33 8.12
CA LYS A 289 6.22 25.60 8.30
C LYS A 289 6.65 25.54 9.77
N ARG A 290 5.69 25.31 10.66
CA ARG A 290 5.94 25.11 12.09
C ARG A 290 5.78 23.64 12.46
N PRO A 291 6.74 23.05 13.19
CA PRO A 291 6.58 21.71 13.73
C PRO A 291 5.51 21.70 14.84
N SER A 292 5.07 20.50 15.23
CA SER A 292 4.13 20.33 16.34
C SER A 292 4.63 19.36 17.39
N ILE A 293 4.41 19.68 18.67
CA ILE A 293 4.47 18.72 19.78
C ILE A 293 3.04 18.30 20.09
N ALA A 294 2.73 17.01 20.08
CA ALA A 294 1.35 16.56 20.24
C ALA A 294 1.20 15.24 21.01
N SER A 295 0.11 15.10 21.76
CA SER A 295 -0.27 13.82 22.36
C SER A 295 -0.52 12.76 21.28
N ASN A 296 -0.03 11.54 21.49
CA ASN A 296 -0.20 10.41 20.58
C ASN A 296 -1.60 9.79 20.70
N VAL A 297 -2.58 10.47 20.10
CA VAL A 297 -3.99 10.06 20.09
C VAL A 297 -4.59 10.20 18.68
N GLY A 298 -5.53 9.31 18.34
CA GLY A 298 -6.23 9.39 17.07
C GLY A 298 -5.32 9.11 15.88
N GLY A 299 -5.39 9.96 14.84
CA GLY A 299 -4.52 9.89 13.67
C GLY A 299 -3.35 10.87 13.70
N ILE A 300 -3.00 11.45 14.84
CA ILE A 300 -1.93 12.46 14.93
C ILE A 300 -0.57 11.88 14.52
N ASP A 301 -0.33 10.59 14.78
CA ASP A 301 0.88 9.85 14.39
C ASP A 301 1.17 9.86 12.88
N LYS A 302 0.16 10.18 12.07
CA LYS A 302 0.30 10.25 10.61
C LYS A 302 0.81 11.61 10.10
N ILE A 303 0.76 12.66 10.91
CA ILE A 303 1.27 14.01 10.57
C ILE A 303 2.47 14.37 11.44
N VAL A 304 2.42 14.07 12.75
CA VAL A 304 3.52 14.32 13.68
C VAL A 304 4.33 13.04 13.79
N ILE A 305 5.49 13.02 13.13
CA ILE A 305 6.45 11.94 13.11
C ILE A 305 7.65 12.39 13.95
N ASN A 306 7.97 11.61 14.98
CA ASN A 306 9.05 11.91 15.92
C ASN A 306 10.35 12.24 15.18
N ASP A 307 10.97 13.36 15.54
CA ASP A 307 12.22 13.88 15.00
C ASP A 307 12.21 14.23 13.49
N GLU A 308 11.12 13.95 12.76
CA GLU A 308 10.99 14.29 11.33
C GLU A 308 10.11 15.52 11.11
N THR A 309 8.90 15.55 11.70
CA THR A 309 7.96 16.67 11.57
C THR A 309 7.62 17.29 12.93
N GLY A 310 7.89 16.60 14.03
CA GLY A 310 7.65 17.13 15.37
C GLY A 310 7.94 16.11 16.47
N MET A 311 7.22 16.20 17.59
CA MET A 311 7.37 15.29 18.74
C MET A 311 6.00 14.76 19.17
N LEU A 312 5.88 13.45 19.30
CA LEU A 312 4.76 12.75 19.90
C LEU A 312 5.05 12.45 21.37
N ILE A 313 4.13 12.82 22.25
CA ILE A 313 4.18 12.50 23.68
C ILE A 313 3.05 11.57 24.07
N ASP A 314 3.24 10.79 25.14
CA ASP A 314 2.15 10.02 25.71
C ASP A 314 1.10 10.94 26.38
N VAL A 315 -0.13 10.45 26.52
CA VAL A 315 -1.21 11.23 27.14
C VAL A 315 -0.89 11.49 28.61
N ASN A 316 -0.94 12.76 29.04
CA ASN A 316 -0.58 13.25 30.38
C ASN A 316 0.92 13.15 30.72
N ASP A 317 1.80 13.05 29.72
CA ASP A 317 3.24 13.02 29.92
C ASP A 317 3.83 14.44 30.04
N ILE A 318 3.92 14.94 31.28
CA ILE A 318 4.52 16.26 31.57
C ILE A 318 6.01 16.26 31.22
N GLU A 319 6.74 15.20 31.58
CA GLU A 319 8.19 15.13 31.37
C GLU A 319 8.53 15.13 29.88
N GLY A 320 7.84 14.28 29.09
CA GLY A 320 8.02 14.23 27.64
C GLY A 320 7.69 15.55 26.96
N LEU A 321 6.71 16.31 27.46
CA LEU A 321 6.41 17.65 26.95
C LEU A 321 7.51 18.67 27.29
N VAL A 322 8.02 18.66 28.52
CA VAL A 322 9.15 19.53 28.94
C VAL A 322 10.41 19.19 28.14
N ASP A 323 10.74 17.91 27.97
CA ASP A 323 11.87 17.46 27.17
C ASP A 323 11.73 17.90 25.70
N SER A 324 10.50 17.89 25.17
CA SER A 324 10.23 18.38 23.82
C SER A 324 10.44 19.89 23.69
N PHE A 325 10.05 20.69 24.70
CA PHE A 325 10.36 22.12 24.74
C PHE A 325 11.86 22.38 24.73
N ILE A 326 12.62 21.65 25.58
CA ILE A 326 14.08 21.77 25.66
C ILE A 326 14.71 21.42 24.31
N LYS A 327 14.32 20.29 23.69
CA LYS A 327 14.86 19.89 22.39
C LYS A 327 14.61 20.95 21.30
N PHE A 328 13.41 21.51 21.27
CA PHE A 328 13.05 22.54 20.29
C PHE A 328 13.79 23.86 20.54
N HIS A 329 14.05 24.19 21.80
CA HIS A 329 14.84 25.35 22.21
C HIS A 329 16.33 25.19 21.85
N ASP A 330 16.93 24.04 22.16
CA ASP A 330 18.37 23.79 22.01
C ASP A 330 18.78 23.62 20.54
N ASN A 331 17.85 23.22 19.65
CA ASN A 331 18.14 22.90 18.26
C ASN A 331 17.22 23.65 17.27
N PRO A 332 17.28 24.99 17.19
CA PRO A 332 16.37 25.78 16.37
C PRO A 332 16.43 25.45 14.87
N GLU A 333 17.60 25.06 14.35
CA GLU A 333 17.74 24.61 12.96
C GLU A 333 16.99 23.30 12.69
N LYS A 334 17.10 22.32 13.60
CA LYS A 334 16.36 21.05 13.52
C LYS A 334 14.85 21.31 13.63
N THR A 335 14.43 22.16 14.56
CA THR A 335 13.03 22.59 14.72
C THR A 335 12.48 23.21 13.43
N ALA A 336 13.23 24.11 12.79
CA ALA A 336 12.83 24.71 11.51
C ALA A 336 12.74 23.67 10.38
N SER A 337 13.70 22.74 10.31
CA SER A 337 13.68 21.63 9.34
C SER A 337 12.45 20.74 9.52
N MET A 338 12.08 20.41 10.76
CA MET A 338 10.86 19.65 11.06
C MET A 338 9.59 20.35 10.55
N GLY A 339 9.53 21.68 10.68
CA GLY A 339 8.42 22.47 10.14
C GLY A 339 8.33 22.42 8.61
N ILE A 340 9.46 22.42 7.90
CA ILE A 340 9.50 22.25 6.44
C ILE A 340 9.06 20.85 6.05
N ASN A 341 9.53 19.82 6.76
CA ASN A 341 9.12 18.44 6.53
C ASN A 341 7.61 18.26 6.76
N MET A 342 7.05 18.88 7.80
CA MET A 342 5.61 18.88 8.05
C MET A 342 4.83 19.50 6.88
N PHE A 343 5.28 20.65 6.35
CA PHE A 343 4.66 21.27 5.19
C PHE A 343 4.65 20.33 3.97
N ASN A 344 5.80 19.71 3.66
CA ASN A 344 5.93 18.79 2.54
C ASN A 344 5.01 17.57 2.71
N LEU A 345 4.98 16.97 3.90
CA LEU A 345 4.11 15.84 4.21
C LEU A 345 2.62 16.20 4.03
N ILE A 346 2.21 17.37 4.52
CA ILE A 346 0.83 17.85 4.36
C ILE A 346 0.52 18.06 2.88
N ASN A 347 1.40 18.73 2.13
CA ASN A 347 1.19 18.98 0.71
C ASN A 347 1.03 17.68 -0.10
N ASP A 348 1.87 16.68 0.21
CA ASP A 348 1.95 15.46 -0.58
C ASP A 348 0.87 14.42 -0.21
N LYS A 349 0.40 14.41 1.06
CA LYS A 349 -0.52 13.36 1.54
C LYS A 349 -1.82 13.86 2.16
N TYR A 350 -1.83 15.08 2.70
CA TYR A 350 -2.97 15.63 3.47
C TYR A 350 -3.44 16.99 2.91
N SER A 351 -3.22 17.22 1.62
CA SER A 351 -3.82 18.36 0.95
C SER A 351 -5.30 18.11 0.72
N ALA A 352 -6.08 19.18 0.59
CA ALA A 352 -7.50 19.09 0.29
C ALA A 352 -7.75 18.40 -1.08
N GLU A 353 -6.80 18.51 -2.01
CA GLU A 353 -6.81 17.81 -3.29
C GLU A 353 -6.68 16.28 -3.11
N GLU A 354 -5.69 15.82 -2.31
CA GLU A 354 -5.52 14.40 -2.01
C GLU A 354 -6.71 13.82 -1.24
N MET A 355 -7.27 14.59 -0.29
CA MET A 355 -8.52 14.22 0.39
C MET A 355 -9.66 14.02 -0.62
N ALA A 356 -9.85 14.95 -1.58
CA ALA A 356 -10.89 14.84 -2.59
C ALA A 356 -10.67 13.66 -3.55
N LYS A 357 -9.43 13.42 -3.99
CA LYS A 357 -9.06 12.22 -4.79
C LYS A 357 -9.41 10.94 -4.05
N LYS A 358 -9.09 10.85 -2.75
CA LYS A 358 -9.43 9.68 -1.94
C LYS A 358 -10.95 9.46 -1.86
N HIS A 359 -11.72 10.54 -1.68
CA HIS A 359 -13.17 10.47 -1.67
C HIS A 359 -13.73 10.02 -3.03
N LYS A 360 -13.21 10.55 -4.15
CA LYS A 360 -13.58 10.10 -5.50
C LYS A 360 -13.40 8.59 -5.65
N VAL A 361 -12.24 8.05 -5.29
CA VAL A 361 -11.95 6.61 -5.35
C VAL A 361 -12.94 5.80 -4.51
N ILE A 362 -13.30 6.30 -3.32
CA ILE A 362 -14.30 5.66 -2.46
C ILE A 362 -15.68 5.66 -3.14
N TYR A 363 -16.10 6.78 -3.73
CA TYR A 363 -17.38 6.87 -4.42
C TYR A 363 -17.42 5.95 -5.65
N ASP A 364 -16.38 5.94 -6.47
CA ASP A 364 -16.26 5.06 -7.64
C ASP A 364 -16.33 3.57 -7.23
N SER A 365 -15.71 3.20 -6.10
CA SER A 365 -15.81 1.84 -5.55
C SER A 365 -17.21 1.49 -5.06
N ILE A 366 -17.93 2.44 -4.46
CA ILE A 366 -19.32 2.25 -4.03
C ILE A 366 -20.24 2.09 -5.25
N LEU A 367 -20.07 2.93 -6.28
CA LEU A 367 -20.91 2.95 -7.48
C LEU A 367 -20.70 1.72 -8.37
N SER A 368 -19.46 1.32 -8.59
CA SER A 368 -19.12 0.16 -9.44
C SER A 368 -19.53 -1.18 -8.83
N GLY A 369 -19.84 -1.24 -7.53
CA GLY A 369 -20.06 -2.49 -6.80
C GLY A 369 -18.78 -3.35 -6.68
N ILE A 370 -17.71 -2.96 -7.36
CA ILE A 370 -16.33 -3.42 -7.16
C ILE A 370 -15.88 -2.75 -5.88
N TYR A 371 -16.35 -3.34 -4.79
CA TYR A 371 -15.78 -3.12 -3.49
C TYR A 371 -14.29 -3.47 -3.63
N ALA A 372 -13.39 -2.48 -3.55
CA ALA A 372 -12.03 -2.76 -3.10
C ALA A 372 -12.03 -2.40 -1.60
N PRO A 373 -12.63 -3.23 -0.71
CA PRO A 373 -12.05 -3.20 0.61
C PRO A 373 -10.61 -3.61 0.43
N GLY A 374 -9.76 -3.08 1.28
CA GLY A 374 -8.66 -3.90 1.70
C GLY A 374 -9.06 -5.31 2.02
N ARG A 375 -8.42 -6.27 1.37
CA ARG A 375 -8.39 -7.61 1.90
C ARG A 375 -7.78 -7.59 3.29
N ARG A 376 -8.28 -8.47 4.14
CA ARG A 376 -7.66 -8.78 5.42
C ARG A 376 -6.53 -9.76 5.14
N LEU A 377 -5.30 -9.27 5.13
CA LEU A 377 -4.12 -10.08 4.92
C LEU A 377 -3.59 -10.50 6.30
N LEU A 378 -3.43 -11.80 6.49
CA LEU A 378 -2.78 -12.35 7.68
C LEU A 378 -1.38 -12.78 7.31
N MET A 379 -0.37 -12.23 8.00
CA MET A 379 1.02 -12.55 7.77
C MET A 379 1.54 -13.56 8.80
N SER A 380 2.33 -14.53 8.35
CA SER A 380 2.95 -15.55 9.20
C SER A 380 4.43 -15.70 8.86
N GLY A 381 5.29 -15.42 9.84
CA GLY A 381 6.74 -15.53 9.74
C GLY A 381 7.37 -15.77 11.10
N TYR A 382 8.68 -15.58 11.27
CA TYR A 382 9.36 -15.68 12.57
C TYR A 382 9.39 -14.32 13.28
N PHE A 383 8.21 -13.73 13.52
CA PHE A 383 8.08 -12.36 14.00
C PHE A 383 7.91 -12.25 15.52
N GLY A 384 8.40 -11.14 16.09
CA GLY A 384 8.25 -10.81 17.52
C GLY A 384 9.27 -11.46 18.45
N PHE A 385 10.39 -11.94 17.89
CA PHE A 385 11.49 -12.57 18.64
C PHE A 385 12.74 -11.68 18.75
N GLN A 386 12.68 -10.43 18.30
CA GLN A 386 13.82 -9.48 18.30
C GLN A 386 14.99 -9.97 17.44
N ASN A 387 14.69 -10.61 16.30
CA ASN A 387 15.69 -11.04 15.33
C ASN A 387 15.78 -9.98 14.23
N SER A 388 16.90 -9.25 14.17
CA SER A 388 17.08 -8.12 13.24
C SER A 388 16.84 -8.47 11.78
N GLY A 389 17.05 -9.72 11.36
CA GLY A 389 16.73 -10.19 10.01
C GLY A 389 15.24 -10.34 9.77
N ASP A 390 14.56 -11.16 10.58
CA ASP A 390 13.11 -11.42 10.41
C ASP A 390 12.25 -10.17 10.69
N ASP A 391 12.69 -9.31 11.61
CA ASP A 391 12.01 -8.05 11.89
C ASP A 391 12.18 -7.06 10.72
N ALA A 392 13.34 -7.06 10.04
CA ALA A 392 13.54 -6.28 8.81
C ALA A 392 12.70 -6.79 7.66
N ILE A 393 12.59 -8.11 7.51
CA ILE A 393 11.70 -8.74 6.54
C ILE A 393 10.26 -8.32 6.79
N LEU A 394 9.79 -8.35 8.04
CA LEU A 394 8.44 -7.88 8.38
C LEU A 394 8.24 -6.41 8.01
N LYS A 395 9.18 -5.55 8.41
CA LYS A 395 9.16 -4.11 8.10
C LYS A 395 9.11 -3.87 6.59
N ALA A 396 9.92 -4.59 5.81
CA ALA A 396 9.94 -4.50 4.35
C ALA A 396 8.60 -4.93 3.74
N MET A 397 8.08 -6.10 4.13
CA MET A 397 6.81 -6.61 3.61
C MET A 397 5.64 -5.68 3.95
N VAL A 398 5.55 -5.18 5.19
CA VAL A 398 4.50 -4.24 5.61
C VAL A 398 4.59 -2.96 4.80
N ASN A 399 5.78 -2.33 4.74
CA ASN A 399 5.99 -1.09 4.00
C ASN A 399 5.61 -1.24 2.51
N ASP A 400 6.05 -2.32 1.86
CA ASP A 400 5.79 -2.57 0.45
C ASP A 400 4.30 -2.81 0.17
N ILE A 401 3.62 -3.57 1.04
CA ILE A 401 2.20 -3.85 0.89
C ILE A 401 1.36 -2.61 1.19
N GLU A 402 1.63 -1.87 2.27
CA GLU A 402 0.88 -0.65 2.59
C GLU A 402 1.08 0.44 1.54
N LYS A 403 2.30 0.57 1.00
CA LYS A 403 2.60 1.52 -0.07
C LYS A 403 1.87 1.16 -1.38
N THR A 404 1.79 -0.12 -1.70
CA THR A 404 1.26 -0.59 -2.99
C THR A 404 -0.24 -0.84 -2.96
N PHE A 405 -0.77 -1.30 -1.83
CA PHE A 405 -2.16 -1.66 -1.60
C PHE A 405 -2.67 -1.06 -0.27
N PRO A 406 -2.70 0.28 -0.14
CA PRO A 406 -3.05 0.98 1.11
C PRO A 406 -4.47 0.73 1.59
N GLU A 407 -5.33 0.16 0.73
CA GLU A 407 -6.67 -0.26 1.10
C GLU A 407 -6.66 -1.46 2.07
N ASN A 408 -5.67 -2.35 1.96
CA ASN A 408 -5.54 -3.63 2.70
C ASN A 408 -5.44 -3.44 4.21
N TYR A 409 -6.04 -4.37 4.95
CA TYR A 409 -5.87 -4.45 6.40
C TYR A 409 -4.88 -5.56 6.72
N LEU A 410 -3.78 -5.20 7.38
CA LEU A 410 -2.71 -6.12 7.75
C LEU A 410 -2.82 -6.56 9.20
N GLU A 411 -2.66 -7.85 9.42
CA GLU A 411 -2.55 -8.46 10.74
C GLU A 411 -1.40 -9.47 10.73
N VAL A 412 -0.64 -9.58 11.83
CA VAL A 412 0.58 -10.39 11.88
C VAL A 412 0.51 -11.43 12.99
N LEU A 413 0.82 -12.69 12.68
CA LEU A 413 1.09 -13.71 13.69
C LEU A 413 2.48 -13.47 14.30
N THR A 414 2.52 -13.07 15.57
CA THR A 414 3.74 -12.63 16.26
C THR A 414 3.82 -13.17 17.69
N ASN A 415 5.03 -13.32 18.21
CA ASN A 415 5.25 -13.73 19.61
C ASN A 415 4.96 -12.60 20.61
N ASN A 416 5.18 -11.34 20.20
CA ASN A 416 4.93 -10.16 21.03
C ASN A 416 4.13 -9.11 20.23
N PRO A 417 2.78 -9.12 20.36
CA PRO A 417 1.91 -8.18 19.67
C PRO A 417 2.22 -6.70 19.94
N ASP A 418 2.53 -6.35 21.19
CA ASP A 418 2.79 -4.95 21.56
C ASP A 418 4.09 -4.43 20.94
N LEU A 419 5.16 -5.23 20.98
CA LEU A 419 6.42 -4.89 20.31
C LEU A 419 6.22 -4.77 18.80
N THR A 420 5.48 -5.69 18.19
CA THR A 420 5.21 -5.67 16.75
C THR A 420 4.45 -4.41 16.35
N LYS A 421 3.44 -4.02 17.15
CA LYS A 421 2.67 -2.80 16.93
C LYS A 421 3.54 -1.54 17.03
N LYS A 422 4.47 -1.50 17.98
CA LYS A 422 5.44 -0.40 18.09
C LYS A 422 6.41 -0.33 16.91
N GLN A 423 6.86 -1.47 16.38
CA GLN A 423 7.86 -1.53 15.31
C GLN A 423 7.32 -1.22 13.91
N VAL A 424 6.12 -1.71 13.58
CA VAL A 424 5.58 -1.68 12.21
C VAL A 424 4.13 -1.19 12.13
N ASN A 425 3.54 -0.69 13.22
CA ASN A 425 2.18 -0.12 13.28
C ASN A 425 1.05 -1.01 12.74
N VAL A 426 1.21 -2.34 12.80
CA VAL A 426 0.17 -3.32 12.44
C VAL A 426 -0.29 -4.11 13.65
N ASP A 427 -1.55 -4.58 13.62
CA ASP A 427 -2.11 -5.35 14.72
C ASP A 427 -1.48 -6.76 14.78
N GLY A 428 -1.08 -7.16 16.00
CA GLY A 428 -0.45 -8.45 16.26
C GLY A 428 -1.42 -9.47 16.88
N VAL A 429 -1.32 -10.73 16.43
CA VAL A 429 -2.02 -11.88 17.01
C VAL A 429 -1.00 -12.78 17.66
N GLN A 430 -1.25 -13.17 18.91
CA GLN A 430 -0.38 -14.09 19.65
C GLN A 430 -0.28 -15.44 18.92
N ARG A 431 0.87 -15.70 18.30
CA ARG A 431 1.11 -16.86 17.43
C ARG A 431 1.01 -18.21 18.14
N PHE A 432 1.30 -18.25 19.44
CA PHE A 432 1.21 -19.47 20.23
C PHE A 432 -0.20 -19.73 20.78
N SER A 433 -1.11 -18.75 20.66
CA SER A 433 -2.52 -18.94 20.97
C SER A 433 -3.24 -19.53 19.77
N TRP A 434 -3.39 -20.85 19.75
CA TRP A 434 -4.06 -21.54 18.64
C TRP A 434 -5.52 -21.13 18.45
N ILE A 435 -6.20 -20.73 19.52
CA ILE A 435 -7.55 -20.17 19.44
C ILE A 435 -7.53 -18.86 18.64
N ASP A 436 -6.57 -17.97 18.90
CA ASP A 436 -6.50 -16.67 18.24
C ASP A 436 -5.99 -16.78 16.81
N VAL A 437 -5.00 -17.64 16.55
CA VAL A 437 -4.57 -17.98 15.18
C VAL A 437 -5.74 -18.53 14.37
N TRP A 438 -6.53 -19.43 14.95
CA TRP A 438 -7.69 -20.00 14.25
C TRP A 438 -8.80 -18.98 13.99
N LYS A 439 -9.01 -18.01 14.90
CA LYS A 439 -9.92 -16.87 14.67
C LYS A 439 -9.39 -15.94 13.59
N ALA A 440 -8.10 -15.61 13.61
CA ALA A 440 -7.42 -14.78 12.62
C ALA A 440 -7.54 -15.39 11.22
N LEU A 441 -7.26 -16.69 11.09
CA LEU A 441 -7.46 -17.46 9.86
C LEU A 441 -8.93 -17.45 9.39
N GLY A 442 -9.91 -17.38 10.30
CA GLY A 442 -11.32 -17.28 9.95
C GLY A 442 -11.71 -15.93 9.34
N ARG A 443 -11.13 -14.84 9.87
CA ARG A 443 -11.44 -13.46 9.48
C ARG A 443 -10.60 -12.90 8.33
N CYS A 444 -9.45 -13.50 8.01
CA CYS A 444 -8.62 -13.08 6.88
C CYS A 444 -9.23 -13.50 5.53
N ASP A 445 -8.81 -12.84 4.45
CA ASP A 445 -9.12 -13.21 3.07
C ASP A 445 -7.95 -13.98 2.43
N MET A 446 -6.72 -13.66 2.85
CA MET A 446 -5.48 -14.30 2.39
C MET A 446 -4.52 -14.50 3.56
N LEU A 447 -3.83 -15.66 3.56
CA LEU A 447 -2.65 -15.91 4.38
C LEU A 447 -1.39 -15.69 3.52
N ILE A 448 -0.53 -14.79 3.97
CA ILE A 448 0.81 -14.57 3.43
C ILE A 448 1.81 -15.22 4.40
N SER A 449 2.44 -16.32 4.01
CA SER A 449 3.38 -17.06 4.87
C SER A 449 4.78 -17.04 4.28
N GLY A 450 5.72 -16.31 4.90
CA GLY A 450 7.09 -16.27 4.39
C GLY A 450 7.93 -15.09 4.83
N GLY A 451 8.94 -14.80 4.02
CA GLY A 451 9.95 -13.77 4.20
C GLY A 451 11.31 -14.30 4.70
N GLY A 452 11.32 -15.39 5.49
CA GLY A 452 12.55 -16.02 6.02
C GLY A 452 12.73 -17.48 5.58
N SER A 453 13.62 -18.23 6.23
CA SER A 453 13.79 -19.69 6.00
C SER A 453 12.85 -20.54 6.88
N LEU A 454 11.54 -20.50 6.61
CA LEU A 454 10.54 -21.10 7.52
C LEU A 454 10.36 -22.61 7.33
N LEU A 455 10.57 -23.12 6.12
CA LEU A 455 10.27 -24.49 5.73
C LEU A 455 11.54 -25.35 5.63
N GLN A 456 12.16 -25.62 6.78
CA GLN A 456 13.35 -26.45 6.95
C GLN A 456 13.25 -27.27 8.24
N ASP A 457 13.98 -28.36 8.36
CA ASP A 457 13.97 -29.20 9.57
C ASP A 457 15.31 -29.38 10.28
N ILE A 458 16.37 -28.71 9.81
CA ILE A 458 17.68 -28.67 10.49
C ILE A 458 17.56 -28.01 11.87
N THR A 459 16.88 -26.87 11.95
CA THR A 459 16.83 -26.08 13.18
C THR A 459 15.80 -26.61 14.17
N SER A 460 14.63 -27.05 13.69
CA SER A 460 13.57 -27.60 14.54
C SER A 460 12.43 -28.24 13.73
N TYR A 461 12.11 -29.50 14.05
CA TYR A 461 10.90 -30.16 13.53
C TYR A 461 9.60 -29.44 13.93
N ARG A 462 9.55 -28.89 15.16
CA ARG A 462 8.35 -28.22 15.68
C ARG A 462 8.03 -26.95 14.91
N SER A 463 9.06 -26.21 14.50
CA SER A 463 8.91 -24.99 13.70
C SER A 463 8.28 -25.30 12.33
N LEU A 464 8.82 -26.31 11.63
CA LEU A 464 8.26 -26.76 10.36
C LEU A 464 6.79 -27.17 10.51
N TRP A 465 6.46 -27.97 11.51
CA TRP A 465 5.08 -28.43 11.73
C TRP A 465 4.12 -27.29 12.06
N TYR A 466 4.57 -26.29 12.82
CA TYR A 466 3.79 -25.08 13.10
C TYR A 466 3.36 -24.38 11.80
N TYR A 467 4.32 -24.06 10.93
CA TYR A 467 4.01 -23.33 9.69
C TYR A 467 3.15 -24.15 8.73
N LEU A 468 3.42 -25.45 8.61
CA LEU A 468 2.58 -26.35 7.82
C LEU A 468 1.15 -26.44 8.38
N ALA A 469 0.97 -26.36 9.70
CA ALA A 469 -0.36 -26.34 10.32
C ALA A 469 -1.12 -25.02 10.06
N VAL A 470 -0.45 -23.86 10.16
CA VAL A 470 -1.07 -22.56 9.81
C VAL A 470 -1.53 -22.54 8.35
N ILE A 471 -0.65 -22.95 7.43
CA ILE A 471 -0.95 -23.05 5.99
C ILE A 471 -2.11 -24.02 5.73
N THR A 472 -2.10 -25.18 6.40
CA THR A 472 -3.18 -26.16 6.29
C THR A 472 -4.50 -25.59 6.82
N GLY A 473 -4.47 -24.84 7.93
CA GLY A 473 -5.63 -24.17 8.50
C GLY A 473 -6.27 -23.15 7.55
N ALA A 474 -5.44 -22.31 6.90
CA ALA A 474 -5.91 -21.39 5.86
C ALA A 474 -6.60 -22.12 4.69
N ASN A 475 -5.96 -23.19 4.21
CA ASN A 475 -6.51 -24.05 3.15
C ASN A 475 -7.86 -24.68 3.53
N ILE A 476 -8.00 -25.20 4.75
CA ILE A 476 -9.27 -25.77 5.26
C ILE A 476 -10.36 -24.70 5.31
N ARG A 477 -9.99 -23.47 5.63
CA ARG A 477 -10.88 -22.30 5.70
C ARG A 477 -11.19 -21.69 4.33
N GLY A 478 -10.63 -22.23 3.25
CA GLY A 478 -10.82 -21.74 1.89
C GLY A 478 -10.23 -20.35 1.66
N LYS A 479 -9.17 -20.00 2.40
CA LYS A 479 -8.45 -18.73 2.23
C LYS A 479 -7.38 -18.89 1.15
N ASP A 480 -7.12 -17.80 0.43
CA ASP A 480 -6.00 -17.76 -0.50
C ASP A 480 -4.71 -17.92 0.30
N VAL A 481 -3.81 -18.81 -0.13
CA VAL A 481 -2.52 -18.99 0.53
C VAL A 481 -1.40 -18.59 -0.44
N TYR A 482 -0.58 -17.64 0.01
CA TYR A 482 0.60 -17.19 -0.69
C TYR A 482 1.86 -17.48 0.16
N ILE A 483 2.81 -18.22 -0.41
CA ILE A 483 4.15 -18.38 0.17
C ILE A 483 5.04 -17.28 -0.38
N TYR A 484 5.45 -16.33 0.48
CA TYR A 484 6.08 -15.07 0.09
C TYR A 484 7.60 -15.15 0.28
N ALA A 485 8.40 -15.02 -0.79
CA ALA A 485 9.86 -14.91 -0.78
C ALA A 485 10.56 -15.86 0.22
N ASN A 486 10.07 -17.10 0.35
CA ASN A 486 10.50 -17.98 1.43
C ASN A 486 11.78 -18.73 1.04
N GLY A 487 12.74 -18.84 1.96
CA GLY A 487 13.85 -19.77 1.81
C GLY A 487 13.42 -21.17 2.20
N ILE A 488 13.39 -22.12 1.26
CA ILE A 488 12.84 -23.46 1.49
C ILE A 488 13.96 -24.49 1.50
N GLY A 489 14.03 -25.25 2.59
CA GLY A 489 14.94 -26.35 2.77
C GLY A 489 16.26 -26.01 3.48
N PRO A 490 17.11 -27.04 3.68
CA PRO A 490 16.80 -28.44 3.39
C PRO A 490 15.82 -29.03 4.42
N ILE A 491 15.06 -30.03 3.97
CA ILE A 491 14.20 -30.89 4.79
C ILE A 491 14.75 -32.31 4.64
N THR A 492 15.41 -32.80 5.68
CA THR A 492 16.17 -34.05 5.68
C THR A 492 15.26 -35.25 5.98
N ASN A 493 14.28 -35.09 6.86
CA ASN A 493 13.41 -36.18 7.28
C ASN A 493 12.35 -36.51 6.20
N SER A 494 12.26 -37.80 5.84
CA SER A 494 11.37 -38.29 4.77
C SER A 494 9.88 -38.01 5.01
N PHE A 495 9.40 -38.10 6.26
CA PHE A 495 8.03 -37.78 6.62
C PHE A 495 7.74 -36.28 6.49
N ASN A 496 8.67 -35.44 6.94
CA ASN A 496 8.56 -33.99 6.79
C ASN A 496 8.55 -33.56 5.32
N ARG A 497 9.39 -34.20 4.48
CA ARG A 497 9.38 -33.98 3.02
C ARG A 497 8.01 -34.32 2.42
N TYR A 498 7.43 -35.44 2.82
CA TYR A 498 6.09 -35.84 2.38
C TYR A 498 5.03 -34.83 2.79
N LEU A 499 5.04 -34.39 4.06
CA LEU A 499 4.07 -33.44 4.59
C LEU A 499 4.19 -32.06 3.93
N ALA A 500 5.41 -31.53 3.83
CA ALA A 500 5.68 -30.25 3.18
C ALA A 500 5.16 -30.25 1.73
N ARG A 501 5.49 -31.29 0.95
CA ARG A 501 4.98 -31.45 -0.41
C ARG A 501 3.46 -31.42 -0.48
N LYS A 502 2.78 -32.20 0.38
CA LYS A 502 1.30 -32.29 0.39
C LYS A 502 0.61 -30.97 0.71
N VAL A 503 1.26 -30.12 1.51
CA VAL A 503 0.76 -28.80 1.88
C VAL A 503 1.05 -27.79 0.78
N LEU A 504 2.28 -27.74 0.26
CA LEU A 504 2.72 -26.83 -0.80
C LEU A 504 1.99 -27.08 -2.13
N ASP A 505 1.60 -28.33 -2.43
CA ASP A 505 0.74 -28.69 -3.57
C ASP A 505 -0.64 -27.99 -3.54
N LYS A 506 -1.08 -27.49 -2.38
CA LYS A 506 -2.41 -26.87 -2.19
C LYS A 506 -2.37 -25.34 -2.13
N VAL A 507 -1.19 -24.75 -2.01
CA VAL A 507 -0.98 -23.29 -1.96
C VAL A 507 -1.40 -22.64 -3.29
N ASP A 508 -1.91 -21.41 -3.26
CA ASP A 508 -2.36 -20.71 -4.48
C ASP A 508 -1.21 -20.10 -5.28
N TYR A 509 -0.17 -19.58 -4.60
CA TYR A 509 1.03 -19.00 -5.24
C TYR A 509 2.26 -19.23 -4.36
N ILE A 510 3.41 -19.50 -4.97
CA ILE A 510 4.70 -19.63 -4.27
C ILE A 510 5.74 -18.73 -4.93
N THR A 511 6.31 -17.81 -4.16
CA THR A 511 7.58 -17.15 -4.48
C THR A 511 8.66 -17.65 -3.53
N VAL A 512 9.82 -17.95 -4.09
CA VAL A 512 11.03 -18.28 -3.33
C VAL A 512 12.08 -17.21 -3.60
N ARG A 513 12.86 -16.85 -2.58
CA ARG A 513 13.82 -15.75 -2.70
C ARG A 513 15.12 -16.10 -3.42
N ASP A 514 15.37 -17.38 -3.66
CA ASP A 514 16.63 -17.87 -4.21
C ASP A 514 16.44 -19.14 -5.06
N GLU A 515 17.36 -19.35 -6.00
CA GLU A 515 17.34 -20.47 -6.95
C GLU A 515 17.54 -21.83 -6.25
N SER A 516 18.22 -21.86 -5.11
CA SER A 516 18.43 -23.09 -4.35
C SER A 516 17.12 -23.64 -3.76
N SER A 517 16.27 -22.74 -3.28
CA SER A 517 14.92 -23.04 -2.78
C SER A 517 14.02 -23.56 -3.92
N ARG A 518 14.15 -23.02 -5.13
CA ARG A 518 13.42 -23.50 -6.32
C ARG A 518 13.77 -24.94 -6.65
N ARG A 519 15.07 -25.26 -6.71
CA ARG A 519 15.58 -26.62 -6.96
C ARG A 519 15.15 -27.58 -5.86
N PHE A 520 15.14 -27.14 -4.61
CA PHE A 520 14.67 -27.98 -3.51
C PHE A 520 13.16 -28.29 -3.60
N LEU A 521 12.33 -27.35 -4.04
CA LEU A 521 10.91 -27.61 -4.34
C LEU A 521 10.72 -28.65 -5.46
N GLU A 522 11.59 -28.63 -6.47
CA GLU A 522 11.61 -29.63 -7.55
C GLU A 522 12.05 -31.01 -7.04
N GLU A 523 13.05 -31.06 -6.17
CA GLU A 523 13.49 -32.28 -5.48
C GLU A 523 12.38 -32.86 -4.60
N LEU A 524 11.60 -32.00 -3.92
CA LEU A 524 10.39 -32.38 -3.20
C LEU A 524 9.25 -32.82 -4.13
N LYS A 525 9.34 -32.58 -5.44
CA LYS A 525 8.30 -32.88 -6.45
C LYS A 525 6.99 -32.16 -6.15
N VAL A 526 7.08 -30.90 -5.72
CA VAL A 526 5.90 -30.03 -5.55
C VAL A 526 5.28 -29.77 -6.93
N LYS A 527 3.98 -30.01 -7.06
CA LYS A 527 3.22 -29.93 -8.32
C LYS A 527 2.50 -28.60 -8.49
N ASN A 528 2.82 -27.61 -7.66
CA ASN A 528 2.24 -26.29 -7.78
C ASN A 528 2.69 -25.67 -9.11
N PRO A 529 1.75 -25.30 -10.00
CA PRO A 529 2.12 -24.80 -11.32
C PRO A 529 2.51 -23.31 -11.30
N ILE A 530 2.58 -22.68 -10.13
CA ILE A 530 2.94 -21.26 -9.97
C ILE A 530 4.01 -21.15 -8.88
N ILE A 531 5.26 -21.33 -9.30
CA ILE A 531 6.46 -21.20 -8.46
C ILE A 531 7.42 -20.26 -9.18
N GLU A 532 7.70 -19.12 -8.57
CA GLU A 532 8.56 -18.08 -9.14
C GLU A 532 9.74 -17.79 -8.21
N VAL A 533 10.88 -17.45 -8.81
CA VAL A 533 12.07 -17.02 -8.08
C VAL A 533 12.09 -15.49 -8.08
N THR A 534 12.11 -14.90 -6.90
CA THR A 534 12.16 -13.45 -6.66
C THR A 534 13.45 -13.12 -5.91
N SER A 535 13.37 -12.22 -4.92
CA SER A 535 14.48 -11.86 -4.04
C SER A 535 13.98 -11.60 -2.62
N ASP A 536 14.90 -11.49 -1.67
CA ASP A 536 14.61 -11.23 -0.27
C ASP A 536 13.88 -9.88 -0.10
N PRO A 537 12.83 -9.79 0.73
CA PRO A 537 12.03 -8.56 0.88
C PRO A 537 12.86 -7.38 1.37
N VAL A 538 13.93 -7.65 2.12
CA VAL A 538 14.83 -6.63 2.67
C VAL A 538 15.39 -5.67 1.61
N PHE A 539 15.61 -6.12 0.36
CA PHE A 539 16.17 -5.29 -0.71
C PHE A 539 15.30 -4.07 -1.07
N SER A 540 14.03 -4.05 -0.68
CA SER A 540 13.14 -2.88 -0.89
C SER A 540 13.31 -1.78 0.16
N LEU A 541 13.93 -2.07 1.31
CA LEU A 541 14.10 -1.11 2.40
C LEU A 541 14.93 0.11 1.99
N LYS A 542 14.64 1.24 2.62
CA LYS A 542 15.45 2.45 2.52
C LYS A 542 16.47 2.50 3.65
N LYS A 543 17.65 3.03 3.34
CA LYS A 543 18.63 3.41 4.36
C LYS A 543 18.10 4.58 5.20
N ALA A 544 18.51 4.64 6.47
CA ALA A 544 18.28 5.78 7.35
C ALA A 544 18.87 7.07 6.75
N ASP A 545 18.33 8.21 7.17
CA ASP A 545 18.87 9.50 6.78
C ASP A 545 20.25 9.75 7.43
N SER A 546 20.99 10.72 6.89
CA SER A 546 22.35 10.98 7.38
C SER A 546 22.37 11.45 8.84
N GLN A 547 21.31 12.12 9.30
CA GLN A 547 21.23 12.71 10.63
C GLN A 547 21.02 11.62 11.69
N GLU A 548 20.09 10.68 11.49
CA GLU A 548 19.87 9.52 12.34
C GLU A 548 21.17 8.70 12.49
N VAL A 549 21.88 8.51 11.37
CA VAL A 549 23.17 7.81 11.36
C VAL A 549 24.22 8.58 12.18
N GLU A 550 24.24 9.91 12.12
CA GLU A 550 25.15 10.76 12.91
C GLU A 550 24.83 10.77 14.40
N GLU A 551 23.55 10.84 14.77
CA GLU A 551 23.08 10.78 16.16
C GLU A 551 23.50 9.45 16.80
N ILE A 552 23.36 8.34 16.07
CA ILE A 552 23.80 7.03 16.54
C ILE A 552 25.33 6.93 16.62
N TRP A 553 26.02 7.50 15.63
CA TRP A 553 27.48 7.57 15.65
C TRP A 553 27.99 8.26 16.92
N ALA A 554 27.35 9.39 17.29
CA ALA A 554 27.65 10.13 18.50
C ALA A 554 27.25 9.35 19.77
N LYS A 555 26.07 8.73 19.79
CA LYS A 555 25.56 7.92 20.91
C LYS A 555 26.49 6.76 21.27
N GLU A 556 26.99 6.07 20.25
CA GLU A 556 27.94 4.95 20.39
C GLU A 556 29.38 5.41 20.62
N LYS A 557 29.61 6.73 20.66
CA LYS A 557 30.92 7.37 20.83
C LYS A 557 31.93 6.91 19.77
N LEU A 558 31.45 6.73 18.54
CA LEU A 558 32.29 6.37 17.42
C LEU A 558 33.05 7.60 16.90
N PRO A 559 34.30 7.44 16.43
CA PRO A 559 35.10 8.56 15.97
C PRO A 559 34.53 9.17 14.68
N LEU A 560 34.61 10.50 14.56
CA LEU A 560 34.03 11.27 13.44
C LEU A 560 34.80 11.12 12.13
N GLU A 561 36.12 10.90 12.20
CA GLU A 561 37.00 10.79 11.04
C GLU A 561 37.75 9.47 11.04
N GLY A 562 38.15 9.03 9.85
CA GLY A 562 38.94 7.81 9.63
C GLY A 562 38.26 6.85 8.67
N ARG A 563 38.91 5.70 8.47
CA ARG A 563 38.41 4.64 7.58
C ARG A 563 37.80 3.52 8.39
N PHE A 564 36.52 3.26 8.16
CA PHE A 564 35.75 2.33 8.99
C PHE A 564 35.53 1.00 8.30
N ILE A 565 35.81 -0.10 8.98
CA ILE A 565 35.44 -1.46 8.55
C ILE A 565 34.35 -1.99 9.46
N GLY A 566 33.24 -2.42 8.87
CA GLY A 566 32.17 -3.12 9.60
C GLY A 566 32.51 -4.59 9.80
N ILE A 567 32.39 -5.09 11.03
CA ILE A 567 32.67 -6.48 11.39
C ILE A 567 31.40 -7.12 11.96
N ALA A 568 30.85 -8.12 11.27
CA ALA A 568 29.63 -8.81 11.69
C ALA A 568 29.90 -10.32 11.84
N LEU A 569 30.44 -10.70 12.99
CA LEU A 569 30.82 -12.09 13.32
C LEU A 569 29.80 -12.74 14.24
N ARG A 570 29.70 -14.07 14.17
CA ARG A 570 28.87 -14.91 15.05
C ARG A 570 29.75 -15.95 15.74
N PRO A 571 29.31 -16.51 16.88
CA PRO A 571 29.99 -17.64 17.50
C PRO A 571 30.09 -18.84 16.55
N TRP A 572 31.24 -19.51 16.58
CA TRP A 572 31.48 -20.77 15.85
C TRP A 572 32.15 -21.83 16.73
N LYS A 573 33.37 -22.28 16.38
CA LYS A 573 34.19 -23.22 17.15
C LYS A 573 35.35 -22.46 17.77
N ASP A 574 35.61 -22.68 19.05
CA ASP A 574 36.62 -21.96 19.84
C ASP A 574 38.01 -21.93 19.19
N GLU A 575 38.40 -22.99 18.46
CA GLU A 575 39.69 -23.08 17.76
C GLU A 575 39.88 -22.01 16.65
N LYS A 576 38.80 -21.44 16.13
CA LYS A 576 38.84 -20.42 15.06
C LYS A 576 38.88 -18.99 15.61
N ASP A 577 38.54 -18.79 16.87
CA ASP A 577 38.47 -17.45 17.48
C ASP A 577 39.85 -16.79 17.51
N SER A 578 40.91 -17.56 17.82
CA SER A 578 42.30 -17.06 17.75
C SER A 578 42.66 -16.61 16.33
N ILE A 579 42.23 -17.35 15.30
CA ILE A 579 42.54 -17.04 13.90
C ILE A 579 41.83 -15.76 13.48
N LEU A 580 40.54 -15.61 13.83
CA LEU A 580 39.76 -14.40 13.57
C LEU A 580 40.36 -13.18 14.29
N SER A 581 40.74 -13.33 15.56
CA SER A 581 41.39 -12.26 16.33
C SER A 581 42.75 -11.85 15.73
N SER A 582 43.60 -12.82 15.35
CA SER A 582 44.87 -12.56 14.64
C SER A 582 44.64 -11.92 13.25
N SER A 583 43.56 -12.27 12.57
CA SER A 583 43.20 -11.69 11.28
C SER A 583 42.79 -10.22 11.41
N LEU A 584 42.00 -9.87 12.44
CA LEU A 584 41.67 -8.47 12.73
C LEU A 584 42.91 -7.67 13.17
N ARG A 585 43.81 -8.28 13.95
CA ARG A 585 45.11 -7.70 14.32
C ARG A 585 45.94 -7.36 13.09
N TYR A 586 46.06 -8.29 12.13
CA TYR A 586 46.77 -8.06 10.88
C TYR A 586 46.26 -6.83 10.12
N ILE A 587 44.94 -6.64 10.05
CA ILE A 587 44.34 -5.47 9.40
C ILE A 587 44.76 -4.17 10.11
N LEU A 588 44.69 -4.15 11.44
CA LEU A 588 45.05 -2.98 12.27
C LEU A 588 46.54 -2.64 12.20
N ASP A 589 47.40 -3.66 12.08
CA ASP A 589 48.85 -3.50 11.94
C ASP A 589 49.24 -2.94 10.58
N LYS A 590 48.68 -3.51 9.52
CA LYS A 590 48.98 -3.14 8.13
C LYS A 590 48.45 -1.75 7.76
N HIS A 591 47.28 -1.39 8.28
CA HIS A 591 46.61 -0.13 7.95
C HIS A 591 46.39 0.70 9.21
N LYS A 592 47.22 1.72 9.43
CA LYS A 592 47.18 2.55 10.65
C LYS A 592 45.98 3.50 10.73
N ASP A 593 45.37 3.81 9.60
CA ASP A 593 44.21 4.69 9.42
C ASP A 593 42.85 3.99 9.60
N ILE A 594 42.86 2.65 9.66
CA ILE A 594 41.65 1.84 9.77
C ILE A 594 41.16 1.71 11.21
N LYS A 595 39.84 1.75 11.36
CA LYS A 595 39.09 1.54 12.60
C LYS A 595 38.05 0.46 12.39
N LEU A 596 37.95 -0.49 13.32
CA LEU A 596 37.02 -1.61 13.28
C LEU A 596 35.76 -1.27 14.08
N ILE A 597 34.60 -1.48 13.50
CA ILE A 597 33.30 -1.33 14.15
C ILE A 597 32.59 -2.68 14.13
N LEU A 598 32.40 -3.29 15.30
CA LEU A 598 31.72 -4.56 15.48
C LEU A 598 30.22 -4.34 15.62
N ILE A 599 29.46 -5.02 14.76
CA ILE A 599 28.02 -4.84 14.61
C ILE A 599 27.33 -6.17 15.00
N PRO A 600 26.67 -6.24 16.18
CA PRO A 600 25.94 -7.43 16.59
C PRO A 600 24.57 -7.48 15.89
N PHE A 601 24.26 -8.58 15.20
CA PHE A 601 22.96 -8.77 14.55
C PHE A 601 21.95 -9.51 15.43
N HIS A 602 22.44 -10.22 16.44
CA HIS A 602 21.64 -10.90 17.46
C HIS A 602 22.27 -10.66 18.84
N ILE A 603 21.89 -9.56 19.51
CA ILE A 603 22.55 -9.09 20.75
C ILE A 603 22.77 -10.16 21.81
N PRO A 604 21.78 -11.00 22.18
CA PRO A 604 21.96 -11.98 23.25
C PRO A 604 23.09 -13.00 23.00
N VAL A 605 23.50 -13.17 21.73
CA VAL A 605 24.48 -14.18 21.30
C VAL A 605 25.73 -13.53 20.71
N ASP A 606 25.58 -12.57 19.81
CA ASP A 606 26.69 -11.97 19.06
C ASP A 606 27.54 -11.05 19.93
N ARG A 607 26.91 -10.22 20.76
CA ARG A 607 27.63 -9.20 21.52
C ARG A 607 28.60 -9.80 22.56
N PRO A 608 28.17 -10.73 23.46
CA PRO A 608 29.10 -11.33 24.42
C PRO A 608 30.29 -12.02 23.76
N TYR A 609 30.05 -12.67 22.61
CA TYR A 609 31.09 -13.32 21.82
C TYR A 609 32.05 -12.31 21.19
N GLN A 610 31.53 -11.27 20.53
CA GLN A 610 32.33 -10.21 19.93
C GLN A 610 33.18 -9.49 20.98
N ASP A 611 32.60 -9.13 22.13
CA ASP A 611 33.31 -8.53 23.27
C ASP A 611 34.49 -9.40 23.73
N THR A 612 34.30 -10.72 23.74
CA THR A 612 35.36 -11.67 24.13
C THR A 612 36.45 -11.77 23.05
N LEU A 613 36.06 -11.89 21.77
CA LEU A 613 36.96 -12.06 20.63
C LEU A 613 37.95 -10.89 20.47
N VAL A 614 37.49 -9.66 20.72
CA VAL A 614 38.29 -8.44 20.53
C VAL A 614 38.84 -7.83 21.80
N ARG A 615 38.63 -8.42 22.99
CA ARG A 615 39.09 -7.87 24.27
C ARG A 615 40.57 -7.45 24.22
N GLY A 616 41.46 -8.36 23.80
CA GLY A 616 42.89 -8.06 23.68
C GLY A 616 43.21 -7.02 22.60
N LEU A 617 42.41 -6.91 21.55
CA LEU A 617 42.59 -5.90 20.50
C LEU A 617 42.16 -4.51 20.96
N ILE A 618 41.12 -4.40 21.80
CA ILE A 618 40.71 -3.13 22.40
C ILE A 618 41.80 -2.60 23.33
N GLU A 619 42.44 -3.48 24.10
CA GLU A 619 43.57 -3.12 24.99
C GLU A 619 44.82 -2.68 24.21
N GLU A 620 45.12 -3.34 23.07
CA GLU A 620 46.32 -3.08 22.27
C GLU A 620 46.17 -1.92 21.26
N TYR A 621 44.96 -1.71 20.74
CA TYR A 621 44.67 -0.70 19.72
C TYR A 621 43.57 0.26 20.20
N GLU A 622 43.81 0.89 21.34
CA GLU A 622 42.91 1.87 21.96
C GLU A 622 42.43 2.91 20.92
N ASN A 623 41.14 3.24 20.94
CA ASN A 623 40.48 4.16 19.99
C ASN A 623 40.46 3.70 18.51
N ARG A 624 40.72 2.42 18.23
CA ARG A 624 40.61 1.86 16.86
C ARG A 624 39.69 0.65 16.73
N VAL A 625 39.24 0.07 17.84
CA VAL A 625 38.29 -1.05 17.86
C VAL A 625 37.08 -0.67 18.70
N PHE A 626 35.90 -0.72 18.10
CA PHE A 626 34.64 -0.28 18.72
C PHE A 626 33.58 -1.36 18.58
N ASN A 627 32.81 -1.57 19.64
CA ASN A 627 31.65 -2.47 19.63
C ASN A 627 30.38 -1.65 19.83
N LEU A 628 29.40 -1.82 18.93
CA LEU A 628 28.08 -1.23 19.13
C LEU A 628 27.41 -1.87 20.35
N LYS A 629 26.83 -1.03 21.20
CA LYS A 629 26.22 -1.44 22.47
C LYS A 629 24.74 -1.74 22.29
N GLU A 630 24.06 -1.04 21.39
CA GLU A 630 22.62 -1.16 21.19
C GLU A 630 22.23 -1.90 19.91
N GLN A 631 20.95 -2.29 19.83
CA GLN A 631 20.38 -2.91 18.64
C GLN A 631 19.68 -1.82 17.85
N TYR A 632 20.07 -1.67 16.59
CA TYR A 632 19.45 -0.74 15.67
C TYR A 632 18.58 -1.48 14.65
N ASP A 633 17.63 -0.75 14.06
CA ASP A 633 16.80 -1.32 13.01
C ASP A 633 17.55 -1.43 11.68
N ALA A 634 17.00 -2.19 10.73
CA ALA A 634 17.68 -2.47 9.48
C ALA A 634 18.02 -1.22 8.66
N SER A 635 17.13 -0.22 8.59
CA SER A 635 17.37 1.03 7.86
C SER A 635 18.58 1.76 8.42
N THR A 636 18.67 1.80 9.74
CA THR A 636 19.78 2.38 10.48
C THR A 636 21.10 1.64 10.24
N ILE A 637 21.10 0.30 10.31
CA ILE A 637 22.31 -0.50 10.04
C ILE A 637 22.77 -0.33 8.58
N ILE A 638 21.86 -0.29 7.60
CA ILE A 638 22.19 0.04 6.20
C ILE A 638 22.84 1.44 6.14
N GLY A 639 22.31 2.40 6.91
CA GLY A 639 22.91 3.72 7.07
C GLY A 639 24.34 3.69 7.62
N LEU A 640 24.59 2.91 8.68
CA LEU A 640 25.94 2.73 9.24
C LEU A 640 26.93 2.13 8.23
N PHE A 641 26.53 1.11 7.48
CA PHE A 641 27.36 0.54 6.41
C PHE A 641 27.70 1.54 5.32
N SER A 642 26.86 2.55 5.08
CA SER A 642 27.14 3.57 4.06
C SER A 642 28.32 4.49 4.43
N LYS A 643 28.71 4.53 5.71
CA LYS A 643 29.91 5.22 6.21
C LYS A 643 31.16 4.32 6.23
N MET A 644 31.03 3.04 5.85
CA MET A 644 32.13 2.08 5.93
C MET A 644 32.82 1.86 4.57
N ASP A 645 34.13 1.72 4.61
CA ASP A 645 34.98 1.40 3.45
C ASP A 645 34.63 0.04 2.85
N PHE A 646 34.42 -0.95 3.72
CA PHE A 646 33.97 -2.30 3.41
C PHE A 646 33.55 -3.03 4.71
N ALA A 647 32.99 -4.23 4.57
CA ALA A 647 32.57 -5.07 5.68
C ALA A 647 33.16 -6.48 5.59
N ILE A 648 33.43 -7.09 6.75
CA ILE A 648 33.77 -8.52 6.89
C ILE A 648 32.65 -9.18 7.70
N THR A 649 32.02 -10.21 7.16
CA THR A 649 30.76 -10.71 7.74
C THR A 649 30.56 -12.20 7.60
N MET A 650 30.03 -12.81 8.66
CA MET A 650 29.41 -14.14 8.64
C MET A 650 27.87 -14.04 8.55
N ARG A 651 27.27 -12.89 8.82
CA ARG A 651 25.80 -12.75 8.91
C ARG A 651 25.21 -12.43 7.53
N LEU A 652 24.25 -13.26 7.08
CA LEU A 652 23.53 -13.08 5.82
C LEU A 652 22.94 -11.67 5.67
N HIS A 653 22.20 -11.20 6.67
CA HIS A 653 21.57 -9.87 6.63
C HIS A 653 22.60 -8.73 6.68
N ALA A 654 23.76 -8.93 7.30
CA ALA A 654 24.83 -7.95 7.23
C ALA A 654 25.38 -7.81 5.80
N MET A 655 25.47 -8.91 5.05
CA MET A 655 25.85 -8.87 3.63
C MET A 655 24.82 -8.10 2.80
N ILE A 656 23.54 -8.40 3.01
CA ILE A 656 22.44 -7.73 2.28
C ILE A 656 22.45 -6.23 2.60
N TYR A 657 22.52 -5.85 3.88
CA TYR A 657 22.52 -4.45 4.29
C TYR A 657 23.74 -3.70 3.77
N ALA A 658 24.93 -4.30 3.82
CA ALA A 658 26.14 -3.70 3.26
C ALA A 658 26.04 -3.54 1.74
N ALA A 659 25.53 -4.54 1.01
CA ALA A 659 25.28 -4.44 -0.42
C ALA A 659 24.32 -3.30 -0.77
N MET A 660 23.20 -3.17 -0.03
CA MET A 660 22.25 -2.06 -0.19
C MET A 660 22.88 -0.69 0.11
N ALA A 661 23.83 -0.65 1.04
CA ALA A 661 24.60 0.54 1.39
C ALA A 661 25.75 0.83 0.40
N ARG A 662 25.96 -0.02 -0.61
CA ARG A 662 27.09 0.05 -1.55
C ARG A 662 28.44 -0.08 -0.86
N CYS A 663 28.45 -0.83 0.24
CA CYS A 663 29.63 -1.18 1.03
C CYS A 663 30.14 -2.54 0.56
N PRO A 664 31.35 -2.64 -0.03
CA PRO A 664 31.96 -3.90 -0.43
C PRO A 664 32.04 -4.90 0.72
N VAL A 665 31.86 -6.19 0.45
CA VAL A 665 31.74 -7.21 1.49
C VAL A 665 32.71 -8.34 1.24
N LEU A 666 33.50 -8.70 2.26
CA LEU A 666 34.28 -9.94 2.34
C LEU A 666 33.48 -10.98 3.14
N PRO A 667 32.85 -11.97 2.49
CA PRO A 667 32.02 -12.96 3.17
C PRO A 667 32.88 -14.03 3.85
N ILE A 668 32.48 -14.44 5.05
CA ILE A 668 32.98 -15.63 5.74
C ILE A 668 31.83 -16.64 5.83
N SER A 669 31.89 -17.65 4.97
CA SER A 669 30.93 -18.71 4.84
C SER A 669 31.11 -19.81 5.89
N TYR A 670 30.00 -20.15 6.54
CA TYR A 670 29.82 -21.37 7.36
C TYR A 670 28.56 -22.14 6.97
N ASP A 671 27.75 -21.58 6.07
CA ASP A 671 26.43 -22.07 5.69
C ASP A 671 26.27 -21.85 4.18
N PRO A 672 25.73 -22.83 3.43
CA PRO A 672 25.43 -22.68 2.00
C PRO A 672 24.65 -21.40 1.63
N LYS A 673 23.87 -20.83 2.56
CA LYS A 673 23.14 -19.57 2.36
C LYS A 673 24.06 -18.37 2.13
N ILE A 674 25.22 -18.32 2.80
CA ILE A 674 26.21 -17.25 2.61
C ILE A 674 26.84 -17.35 1.22
N ILE A 675 27.10 -18.57 0.74
CA ILE A 675 27.58 -18.82 -0.61
C ILE A 675 26.52 -18.44 -1.65
N GLY A 676 25.25 -18.78 -1.39
CA GLY A 676 24.12 -18.43 -2.24
C GLY A 676 24.01 -16.93 -2.48
N ILE A 677 23.92 -16.14 -1.41
CA ILE A 677 23.82 -14.68 -1.53
C ILE A 677 25.08 -14.05 -2.14
N SER A 678 26.26 -14.63 -1.90
CA SER A 678 27.52 -14.15 -2.51
C SER A 678 27.42 -14.23 -4.03
N LYS A 679 26.91 -15.34 -4.56
CA LYS A 679 26.72 -15.52 -6.01
C LYS A 679 25.65 -14.57 -6.57
N GLU A 680 24.54 -14.38 -5.86
CA GLU A 680 23.48 -13.45 -6.26
C GLU A 680 23.97 -11.99 -6.32
N LEU A 681 24.83 -11.60 -5.37
CA LEU A 681 25.49 -10.30 -5.35
C LEU A 681 26.65 -10.19 -6.36
N GLY A 682 26.96 -11.24 -7.12
CA GLY A 682 28.07 -11.27 -8.07
C GLY A 682 29.45 -11.26 -7.42
N LEU A 683 29.55 -11.72 -6.16
CA LEU A 683 30.82 -11.91 -5.45
C LEU A 683 31.42 -13.25 -5.83
N ASN A 684 32.61 -13.21 -6.43
CA ASN A 684 33.33 -14.42 -6.90
C ASN A 684 34.25 -15.05 -5.83
N TYR A 685 34.24 -14.53 -4.60
CA TYR A 685 35.13 -14.97 -3.54
C TYR A 685 34.40 -14.91 -2.19
N TYR A 686 34.67 -15.90 -1.35
CA TYR A 686 34.26 -15.99 0.05
C TYR A 686 35.28 -16.84 0.79
N LEU A 687 35.43 -16.60 2.09
CA LEU A 687 36.26 -17.40 2.99
C LEU A 687 35.43 -18.55 3.55
N GLU A 688 35.95 -19.77 3.62
CA GLU A 688 35.29 -20.87 4.35
C GLU A 688 35.83 -20.96 5.78
N ILE A 689 34.97 -20.80 6.79
CA ILE A 689 35.42 -20.70 8.19
C ILE A 689 36.12 -21.99 8.67
N ASP A 690 35.66 -23.16 8.25
CA ASP A 690 36.23 -24.44 8.70
C ASP A 690 37.66 -24.63 8.19
N ASN A 691 37.96 -24.12 6.99
CA ASN A 691 39.26 -24.20 6.34
C ASN A 691 40.11 -22.94 6.57
N LEU A 692 39.61 -21.96 7.33
CA LEU A 692 40.28 -20.68 7.52
C LEU A 692 41.53 -20.84 8.41
N ASP A 693 42.64 -20.30 7.91
CA ASP A 693 43.88 -20.02 8.65
C ASP A 693 44.34 -18.57 8.40
N LEU A 694 45.37 -18.12 9.11
CA LEU A 694 45.83 -16.74 9.00
C LEU A 694 46.39 -16.41 7.60
N ASN A 695 47.10 -17.33 6.96
CA ASN A 695 47.73 -17.10 5.66
C ASN A 695 46.68 -17.00 4.54
N SER A 696 45.71 -17.90 4.55
CA SER A 696 44.56 -17.92 3.63
C SER A 696 43.67 -16.70 3.83
N PHE A 697 43.47 -16.24 5.07
CA PHE A 697 42.81 -14.97 5.34
C PHE A 697 43.56 -13.80 4.71
N ILE A 698 44.87 -13.66 5.00
CA ILE A 698 45.70 -12.56 4.50
C ILE A 698 45.66 -12.49 2.96
N ALA A 699 45.88 -13.62 2.29
CA ALA A 699 45.87 -13.69 0.83
C ALA A 699 44.51 -13.25 0.24
N SER A 700 43.41 -13.71 0.85
CA SER A 700 42.06 -13.38 0.39
C SER A 700 41.69 -11.92 0.69
N PHE A 701 42.08 -11.41 1.87
CA PHE A 701 41.87 -10.02 2.26
C PHE A 701 42.62 -9.06 1.34
N ASP A 702 43.90 -9.35 1.05
CA ASP A 702 44.69 -8.51 0.15
C ASP A 702 44.11 -8.49 -1.27
N THR A 703 43.68 -9.66 -1.76
CA THR A 703 42.98 -9.77 -3.05
C THR A 703 41.66 -8.99 -3.05
N PHE A 704 40.90 -9.05 -1.96
CA PHE A 704 39.65 -8.31 -1.80
C PHE A 704 39.89 -6.79 -1.83
N VAL A 705 40.86 -6.30 -1.06
CA VAL A 705 41.20 -4.87 -0.99
C VAL A 705 41.61 -4.33 -2.36
N LEU A 706 42.37 -5.10 -3.14
CA LEU A 706 42.77 -4.73 -4.51
C LEU A 706 41.57 -4.60 -5.48
N ASN A 707 40.53 -5.40 -5.30
CA ASN A 707 39.36 -5.42 -6.19
C ASN A 707 38.17 -4.61 -5.68
N LYS A 708 38.29 -3.96 -4.51
CA LYS A 708 37.20 -3.34 -3.75
C LYS A 708 36.29 -2.44 -4.60
N ASP A 709 36.89 -1.59 -5.44
CA ASP A 709 36.12 -0.62 -6.23
C ASP A 709 35.33 -1.29 -7.36
N SER A 710 35.88 -2.35 -7.97
CA SER A 710 35.15 -3.18 -8.94
C SER A 710 33.97 -3.90 -8.29
N ILE A 711 34.16 -4.42 -7.07
CA ILE A 711 33.10 -5.05 -6.28
C ILE A 711 31.98 -4.03 -5.99
N LYS A 712 32.34 -2.81 -5.58
CA LYS A 712 31.39 -1.72 -5.33
C LYS A 712 30.53 -1.41 -6.55
N MET A 713 31.14 -1.31 -7.74
CA MET A 713 30.41 -1.06 -8.99
C MET A 713 29.44 -2.21 -9.34
N ASN A 714 29.84 -3.46 -9.11
CA ASN A 714 28.97 -4.62 -9.36
C ASN A 714 27.78 -4.65 -8.39
N LEU A 715 28.01 -4.34 -7.12
CA LEU A 715 26.95 -4.25 -6.11
C LEU A 715 25.88 -3.22 -6.47
N ASP A 716 26.24 -2.09 -7.08
CA ASP A 716 25.27 -1.07 -7.53
C ASP A 716 24.25 -1.63 -8.54
N SER A 717 24.75 -2.37 -9.54
CA SER A 717 23.89 -3.02 -10.53
C SER A 717 23.07 -4.15 -9.90
N LYS A 718 23.71 -5.02 -9.12
CA LYS A 718 23.08 -6.22 -8.58
C LYS A 718 22.07 -5.94 -7.47
N ALA A 719 22.35 -5.00 -6.57
CA ALA A 719 21.39 -4.58 -5.55
C ALA A 719 20.13 -3.96 -6.18
N SER A 720 20.27 -3.23 -7.29
CA SER A 720 19.13 -2.66 -8.02
C SER A 720 18.27 -3.73 -8.69
N GLU A 721 18.90 -4.71 -9.36
CA GLU A 721 18.23 -5.87 -9.95
C GLU A 721 17.47 -6.68 -8.87
N LEU A 722 18.13 -6.99 -7.75
CA LEU A 722 17.53 -7.73 -6.64
C LEU A 722 16.38 -6.96 -5.98
N LYS A 723 16.45 -5.63 -5.94
CA LYS A 723 15.34 -4.79 -5.49
C LYS A 723 14.13 -4.88 -6.41
N GLU A 724 14.32 -4.84 -7.73
CA GLU A 724 13.22 -5.02 -8.68
C GLU A 724 12.59 -6.40 -8.57
N LEU A 725 13.41 -7.45 -8.45
CA LEU A 725 12.94 -8.82 -8.18
C LEU A 725 12.20 -8.93 -6.84
N SER A 726 12.66 -8.22 -5.81
CA SER A 726 12.00 -8.19 -4.50
C SER A 726 10.59 -7.58 -4.59
N LEU A 727 10.42 -6.51 -5.38
CA LEU A 727 9.10 -5.89 -5.61
C LEU A 727 8.12 -6.80 -6.36
N LYS A 728 8.61 -7.75 -7.17
CA LYS A 728 7.73 -8.77 -7.81
C LYS A 728 6.99 -9.63 -6.79
N ASN A 729 7.46 -9.72 -5.54
CA ASN A 729 6.73 -10.42 -4.48
C ASN A 729 5.33 -9.85 -4.21
N LEU A 730 5.02 -8.64 -4.70
CA LEU A 730 3.71 -8.01 -4.58
C LEU A 730 2.72 -8.41 -5.68
N GLU A 731 3.19 -8.91 -6.82
CA GLU A 731 2.32 -9.29 -7.95
C GLU A 731 1.31 -10.38 -7.58
N PRO A 732 1.66 -11.44 -6.81
CA PRO A 732 0.69 -12.44 -6.39
C PRO A 732 -0.41 -11.86 -5.49
N ILE A 733 -0.07 -10.88 -4.66
CA ILE A 733 -1.05 -10.17 -3.83
C ILE A 733 -2.02 -9.45 -4.75
N LYS A 734 -1.54 -8.74 -5.77
CA LYS A 734 -2.40 -8.10 -6.79
C LYS A 734 -3.30 -9.11 -7.50
N LEU A 735 -2.73 -10.17 -8.06
CA LEU A 735 -3.43 -11.22 -8.81
C LEU A 735 -4.52 -11.90 -7.97
N LEU A 736 -4.21 -12.23 -6.72
CA LEU A 736 -5.15 -12.85 -5.80
C LEU A 736 -6.13 -11.83 -5.22
N SER A 737 -5.77 -10.54 -5.12
CA SER A 737 -6.66 -9.48 -4.62
C SER A 737 -7.77 -9.13 -5.60
N TYR A 738 -7.54 -9.29 -6.90
CA TYR A 738 -8.60 -9.19 -7.91
C TYR A 738 -9.57 -10.38 -7.93
N ARG A 739 -9.37 -11.42 -7.08
CA ARG A 739 -10.41 -12.41 -6.75
C ARG A 739 -11.49 -11.75 -5.85
N ASN A 740 -12.19 -10.76 -6.39
CA ASN A 740 -13.46 -10.27 -5.85
C ASN A 740 -14.58 -11.27 -6.22
N ASN A 741 -15.74 -11.19 -5.54
CA ASN A 741 -16.90 -12.06 -5.79
C ASN A 741 -17.46 -12.01 -7.23
N ASP A 742 -16.91 -11.14 -8.09
CA ASP A 742 -17.27 -10.98 -9.51
C ASP A 742 -16.28 -11.65 -10.46
N VAL A 743 -15.54 -12.68 -10.01
CA VAL A 743 -14.66 -13.50 -10.84
C VAL A 743 -14.93 -14.98 -10.56
N VAL A 744 -14.99 -15.80 -11.61
CA VAL A 744 -15.09 -17.25 -11.52
C VAL A 744 -13.77 -17.84 -12.02
N ASN A 745 -13.05 -18.56 -11.16
CA ASN A 745 -11.86 -19.28 -11.57
C ASN A 745 -12.30 -20.56 -12.29
N ILE A 746 -11.93 -20.74 -13.56
CA ILE A 746 -12.19 -21.96 -14.33
C ILE A 746 -10.84 -22.55 -14.76
N MET A 747 -10.46 -23.65 -14.13
CA MET A 747 -9.19 -24.39 -14.35
C MET A 747 -7.93 -23.52 -14.26
N GLY A 748 -7.94 -22.51 -13.41
CA GLY A 748 -6.83 -21.59 -13.20
C GLY A 748 -6.88 -20.34 -14.07
N VAL A 749 -7.84 -20.20 -14.98
CA VAL A 749 -8.11 -18.95 -15.70
C VAL A 749 -9.21 -18.19 -14.97
N TYR A 750 -8.95 -16.94 -14.63
CA TYR A 750 -9.89 -16.07 -13.92
C TYR A 750 -10.81 -15.38 -14.92
N ILE A 751 -12.09 -15.72 -14.91
CA ILE A 751 -13.10 -15.18 -15.81
C ILE A 751 -13.96 -14.18 -15.05
N GLN A 752 -14.07 -12.95 -15.55
CA GLN A 752 -14.93 -11.93 -14.95
C GLN A 752 -16.40 -12.38 -15.04
N ASN A 753 -17.07 -12.41 -13.89
CA ASN A 753 -18.49 -12.64 -13.74
C ASN A 753 -19.28 -11.35 -14.00
N THR A 754 -19.30 -10.93 -15.26
CA THR A 754 -19.86 -9.66 -15.71
C THR A 754 -20.94 -9.84 -16.79
N SER A 755 -21.69 -8.77 -17.08
CA SER A 755 -22.54 -8.62 -18.26
C SER A 755 -21.81 -7.84 -19.35
N LEU A 756 -22.32 -7.86 -20.58
CA LEU A 756 -21.78 -7.04 -21.67
C LEU A 756 -21.87 -5.55 -21.34
N GLU A 757 -22.97 -5.11 -20.74
CA GLU A 757 -23.19 -3.72 -20.32
C GLU A 757 -22.15 -3.27 -19.27
N ASN A 758 -21.93 -4.08 -18.23
CA ASN A 758 -20.95 -3.77 -17.20
C ASN A 758 -19.52 -3.81 -17.76
N ALA A 759 -19.22 -4.73 -18.70
CA ALA A 759 -17.95 -4.75 -19.40
C ALA A 759 -17.71 -3.45 -20.19
N MET A 760 -18.73 -2.92 -20.86
CA MET A 760 -18.64 -1.63 -21.56
C MET A 760 -18.49 -0.45 -20.61
N GLN A 761 -19.13 -0.47 -19.44
CA GLN A 761 -18.92 0.57 -18.41
C GLN A 761 -17.48 0.57 -17.87
N ILE A 762 -16.87 -0.60 -17.68
CA ILE A 762 -15.45 -0.72 -17.30
C ILE A 762 -14.55 -0.09 -18.37
N ILE A 763 -14.86 -0.36 -19.64
CA ILE A 763 -14.11 0.17 -20.78
C ILE A 763 -14.26 1.69 -20.91
N ASP A 764 -15.48 2.22 -20.83
CA ASP A 764 -15.79 3.66 -20.91
C ASP A 764 -15.02 4.44 -19.82
N ASN A 765 -15.10 3.96 -18.57
CA ASN A 765 -14.36 4.55 -17.46
C ASN A 765 -12.85 4.56 -17.69
N HIS A 766 -12.31 3.51 -18.31
CA HIS A 766 -10.88 3.44 -18.61
C HIS A 766 -10.47 4.36 -19.76
N ILE A 767 -11.27 4.46 -20.83
CA ILE A 767 -10.97 5.36 -21.95
C ILE A 767 -11.00 6.83 -21.51
N ASP A 768 -11.93 7.19 -20.60
CA ASP A 768 -12.09 8.56 -20.11
C ASP A 768 -11.10 8.92 -18.98
N ASN A 769 -10.79 7.98 -18.06
CA ASN A 769 -10.05 8.28 -16.82
C ASN A 769 -8.86 7.34 -16.53
N GLY A 770 -8.65 6.31 -17.34
CA GLY A 770 -7.62 5.30 -17.12
C GLY A 770 -6.21 5.81 -17.38
N LYS A 771 -5.24 5.26 -16.64
CA LYS A 771 -3.82 5.42 -16.95
C LYS A 771 -3.29 4.14 -17.61
N GLY A 772 -2.58 4.31 -18.71
CA GLY A 772 -1.97 3.23 -19.50
C GLY A 772 -2.95 2.48 -20.41
N THR A 773 -2.49 1.38 -21.00
CA THR A 773 -3.31 0.55 -21.90
C THR A 773 -4.09 -0.53 -21.15
N MET A 774 -5.41 -0.64 -21.38
CA MET A 774 -6.23 -1.77 -20.95
C MET A 774 -6.13 -2.94 -21.94
N ALA A 775 -5.86 -4.15 -21.42
CA ALA A 775 -5.84 -5.40 -22.17
C ALA A 775 -7.11 -6.23 -21.90
N ILE A 776 -7.83 -6.56 -22.98
CA ILE A 776 -9.01 -7.42 -22.95
C ILE A 776 -8.70 -8.78 -23.57
N TYR A 777 -8.89 -9.83 -22.78
CA TYR A 777 -8.76 -11.22 -23.23
C TYR A 777 -10.11 -11.94 -23.21
N THR A 778 -10.35 -12.74 -24.22
CA THR A 778 -11.66 -13.39 -24.47
C THR A 778 -11.48 -14.92 -24.54
N PRO A 779 -11.03 -15.57 -23.44
CA PRO A 779 -10.74 -17.00 -23.47
C PRO A 779 -11.99 -17.82 -23.78
N ASN A 780 -11.84 -18.76 -24.70
CA ASN A 780 -12.79 -19.85 -24.92
C ASN A 780 -12.27 -21.15 -24.28
N THR A 781 -12.99 -22.26 -24.46
CA THR A 781 -12.61 -23.55 -23.88
C THR A 781 -11.25 -24.07 -24.33
N GLU A 782 -10.85 -23.80 -25.57
CA GLU A 782 -9.52 -24.19 -26.10
C GLU A 782 -8.41 -23.42 -25.35
N ILE A 783 -8.59 -22.11 -25.20
CA ILE A 783 -7.63 -21.23 -24.52
C ILE A 783 -7.48 -21.60 -23.04
N VAL A 784 -8.59 -21.88 -22.33
CA VAL A 784 -8.53 -22.33 -20.93
C VAL A 784 -7.79 -23.67 -20.80
N MET A 785 -8.01 -24.58 -21.74
CA MET A 785 -7.31 -25.88 -21.73
C MET A 785 -5.84 -25.77 -22.11
N ALA A 786 -5.48 -24.81 -22.96
CA ALA A 786 -4.08 -24.50 -23.29
C ALA A 786 -3.36 -23.87 -22.10
N GLY A 787 -3.94 -22.86 -21.44
CA GLY A 787 -3.36 -22.27 -20.22
C GLY A 787 -3.26 -23.26 -19.05
N ARG A 788 -4.08 -24.30 -19.02
CA ARG A 788 -3.89 -25.39 -18.05
C ARG A 788 -2.59 -26.18 -18.29
N LYS A 789 -2.19 -26.35 -19.55
CA LYS A 789 -0.97 -27.08 -19.93
C LYS A 789 0.27 -26.18 -19.87
N ASP A 790 0.08 -24.88 -20.06
CA ASP A 790 1.11 -23.86 -20.14
C ASP A 790 0.88 -22.78 -19.06
N PRO A 791 1.61 -22.85 -17.92
CA PRO A 791 1.47 -21.90 -16.83
C PRO A 791 1.75 -20.45 -17.23
N ASP A 792 2.71 -20.21 -18.11
CA ASP A 792 3.11 -18.87 -18.55
C ASP A 792 1.97 -18.23 -19.34
N MET A 793 1.38 -19.01 -20.25
CA MET A 793 0.19 -18.59 -21.00
C MET A 793 -1.01 -18.31 -20.09
N ARG A 794 -1.19 -19.10 -19.02
CA ARG A 794 -2.25 -18.84 -18.03
C ARG A 794 -1.99 -17.58 -17.23
N MET A 795 -0.74 -17.31 -16.84
CA MET A 795 -0.39 -16.06 -16.16
C MET A 795 -0.65 -14.86 -17.07
N LEU A 796 -0.26 -14.97 -18.34
CA LEU A 796 -0.52 -13.96 -19.35
C LEU A 796 -2.02 -13.68 -19.51
N ILE A 797 -2.85 -14.71 -19.68
CA ILE A 797 -4.32 -14.51 -19.78
C ILE A 797 -4.86 -13.88 -18.49
N ASN A 798 -4.37 -14.28 -17.34
CA ASN A 798 -4.81 -13.76 -16.05
C ASN A 798 -4.29 -12.34 -15.74
N SER A 799 -3.31 -11.83 -16.50
CA SER A 799 -2.83 -10.45 -16.37
C SER A 799 -3.69 -9.42 -17.12
N GLY A 800 -4.68 -9.90 -17.88
CA GLY A 800 -5.64 -9.03 -18.57
C GLY A 800 -6.47 -8.22 -17.58
N ASP A 801 -6.71 -6.96 -17.90
CA ASP A 801 -7.53 -6.08 -17.06
C ASP A 801 -9.02 -6.44 -17.14
N LEU A 802 -9.43 -7.04 -18.27
CA LEU A 802 -10.77 -7.59 -18.45
C LEU A 802 -10.70 -8.94 -19.18
N VAL A 803 -11.04 -10.02 -18.47
CA VAL A 803 -11.03 -11.39 -19.01
C VAL A 803 -12.45 -11.92 -19.07
N THR A 804 -13.02 -12.07 -20.28
CA THR A 804 -14.45 -12.39 -20.47
C THR A 804 -14.71 -13.78 -21.04
N ALA A 805 -15.92 -14.29 -20.77
CA ALA A 805 -16.32 -15.64 -21.17
C ALA A 805 -16.77 -15.72 -22.64
N ASP A 806 -15.85 -15.99 -23.56
CA ASP A 806 -16.16 -16.11 -25.00
C ASP A 806 -16.87 -17.44 -25.34
N GLY A 807 -16.42 -18.52 -24.71
CA GLY A 807 -16.91 -19.88 -24.99
C GLY A 807 -18.14 -20.29 -24.16
N ILE A 808 -19.14 -20.91 -24.80
CA ILE A 808 -20.29 -21.49 -24.09
C ILE A 808 -19.90 -22.54 -23.05
N GLY A 809 -18.82 -23.28 -23.30
CA GLY A 809 -18.30 -24.27 -22.37
C GLY A 809 -17.98 -23.69 -20.99
N LEU A 810 -17.48 -22.44 -20.93
CA LEU A 810 -17.16 -21.76 -19.66
C LEU A 810 -18.43 -21.49 -18.84
N VAL A 811 -19.48 -21.00 -19.50
CA VAL A 811 -20.78 -20.77 -18.84
C VAL A 811 -21.39 -22.09 -18.34
N ILE A 812 -21.34 -23.16 -19.14
CA ILE A 812 -21.83 -24.48 -18.72
C ILE A 812 -21.02 -24.98 -17.52
N ALA A 813 -19.69 -24.89 -17.56
CA ALA A 813 -18.81 -25.31 -16.47
C ALA A 813 -19.11 -24.59 -15.16
N SER A 814 -19.31 -23.27 -15.25
CA SER A 814 -19.68 -22.42 -14.11
C SER A 814 -21.00 -22.88 -13.46
N LYS A 815 -21.99 -23.26 -14.27
CA LYS A 815 -23.29 -23.78 -13.80
C LYS A 815 -23.18 -25.18 -13.18
N ILE A 816 -22.44 -26.11 -13.82
CA ILE A 816 -22.20 -27.47 -13.29
C ILE A 816 -21.63 -27.42 -11.87
N ARG A 817 -20.78 -26.42 -11.58
CA ARG A 817 -20.15 -26.25 -10.27
C ARG A 817 -20.83 -25.26 -9.33
N LYS A 818 -22.08 -24.85 -9.64
CA LYS A 818 -22.89 -23.93 -8.81
C LYS A 818 -22.21 -22.57 -8.55
N LYS A 819 -21.43 -22.09 -9.53
CA LYS A 819 -20.76 -20.78 -9.55
C LYS A 819 -21.09 -20.06 -10.86
N PRO A 820 -22.38 -19.78 -11.15
CA PRO A 820 -22.80 -19.37 -12.49
C PRO A 820 -22.21 -18.02 -12.88
N LEU A 821 -21.63 -17.96 -14.08
CA LEU A 821 -21.35 -16.70 -14.77
C LEU A 821 -22.68 -16.01 -15.13
N LYS A 822 -22.76 -14.68 -14.93
CA LYS A 822 -23.93 -13.82 -15.18
C LYS A 822 -24.33 -13.89 -16.65
N GLU A 823 -23.36 -13.70 -17.54
CA GLU A 823 -23.59 -13.66 -18.99
C GLU A 823 -22.44 -14.33 -19.77
N ARG A 824 -22.71 -14.73 -21.03
CA ARG A 824 -21.68 -15.07 -22.01
C ARG A 824 -21.28 -13.79 -22.74
N VAL A 825 -20.19 -13.15 -22.32
CA VAL A 825 -19.69 -11.91 -22.94
C VAL A 825 -18.59 -12.28 -23.93
N THR A 826 -18.90 -12.23 -25.24
CA THR A 826 -17.97 -12.66 -26.30
C THR A 826 -17.08 -11.53 -26.79
N GLY A 827 -15.90 -11.87 -27.34
CA GLY A 827 -15.02 -10.87 -27.95
C GLY A 827 -15.66 -10.17 -29.16
N PHE A 828 -16.52 -10.88 -29.89
CA PHE A 828 -17.31 -10.30 -30.98
C PHE A 828 -18.30 -9.26 -30.46
N ASP A 829 -19.09 -9.58 -29.44
CA ASP A 829 -20.12 -8.67 -28.93
C ASP A 829 -19.51 -7.43 -28.29
N ILE A 830 -18.38 -7.56 -27.56
CA ILE A 830 -17.59 -6.42 -27.08
C ILE A 830 -17.10 -5.57 -28.26
N SER A 831 -16.56 -6.20 -29.31
CA SER A 831 -16.03 -5.46 -30.46
C SER A 831 -17.08 -4.62 -31.18
N ILE A 832 -18.28 -5.16 -31.40
CA ILE A 832 -19.37 -4.40 -32.02
C ILE A 832 -19.77 -3.21 -31.14
N LYS A 833 -19.88 -3.42 -29.82
CA LYS A 833 -20.16 -2.32 -28.89
C LYS A 833 -19.05 -1.28 -28.83
N LEU A 834 -17.79 -1.69 -28.98
CA LEU A 834 -16.66 -0.76 -29.10
C LEU A 834 -16.72 0.07 -30.38
N LEU A 835 -17.21 -0.47 -31.49
CA LEU A 835 -17.39 0.30 -32.74
C LEU A 835 -18.52 1.32 -32.62
N GLU A 836 -19.65 0.93 -32.02
CA GLU A 836 -20.75 1.86 -31.68
C GLU A 836 -20.24 2.99 -30.78
N TYR A 837 -19.54 2.63 -29.71
CA TYR A 837 -18.94 3.58 -28.76
C TYR A 837 -17.89 4.50 -29.41
N ALA A 838 -17.01 3.95 -30.25
CA ALA A 838 -16.02 4.73 -30.97
C ALA A 838 -16.64 5.75 -31.94
N ASN A 839 -17.77 5.39 -32.55
CA ASN A 839 -18.55 6.30 -33.39
C ASN A 839 -19.21 7.41 -32.57
N GLU A 840 -19.72 7.10 -31.37
CA GLU A 840 -20.33 8.09 -30.48
C GLU A 840 -19.30 9.08 -29.91
N LYS A 841 -18.12 8.58 -29.53
CA LYS A 841 -17.06 9.36 -28.87
C LYS A 841 -16.01 9.91 -29.83
N ASN A 842 -16.17 9.67 -31.14
CA ASN A 842 -15.25 10.11 -32.19
C ASN A 842 -13.79 9.63 -31.94
N LEU A 843 -13.62 8.33 -31.72
CA LEU A 843 -12.34 7.72 -31.36
C LEU A 843 -11.53 7.26 -32.58
N LYS A 844 -10.22 7.11 -32.40
CA LYS A 844 -9.30 6.54 -33.40
C LYS A 844 -9.11 5.05 -33.19
N LEU A 845 -9.11 4.28 -34.28
CA LEU A 845 -8.98 2.83 -34.25
C LEU A 845 -7.73 2.36 -34.99
N PHE A 846 -7.18 1.21 -34.56
CA PHE A 846 -6.17 0.46 -35.31
C PHE A 846 -6.58 -1.00 -35.45
N PHE A 847 -6.59 -1.52 -36.68
CA PHE A 847 -6.87 -2.95 -36.96
C PHE A 847 -5.58 -3.68 -37.30
N LEU A 848 -5.13 -4.58 -36.42
CA LEU A 848 -3.94 -5.39 -36.63
C LEU A 848 -4.33 -6.86 -36.80
N GLY A 849 -4.15 -7.43 -37.99
CA GLY A 849 -4.30 -8.87 -38.18
C GLY A 849 -5.03 -9.28 -39.46
N GLY A 850 -5.38 -10.57 -39.53
CA GLY A 850 -5.95 -11.17 -40.73
C GLY A 850 -4.96 -11.34 -41.88
N ALA A 851 -5.41 -11.99 -42.96
CA ALA A 851 -4.66 -12.09 -44.21
C ALA A 851 -4.56 -10.73 -44.91
N GLU A 852 -3.72 -10.66 -45.94
CA GLU A 852 -3.60 -9.46 -46.76
C GLU A 852 -4.98 -8.99 -47.27
N GLY A 853 -5.21 -7.68 -47.18
CA GLY A 853 -6.48 -7.03 -47.48
C GLY A 853 -7.58 -7.17 -46.40
N VAL A 854 -7.52 -8.11 -45.44
CA VAL A 854 -8.60 -8.30 -44.45
C VAL A 854 -8.78 -7.07 -43.57
N ALA A 855 -7.70 -6.59 -42.95
CA ALA A 855 -7.79 -5.43 -42.05
C ALA A 855 -8.18 -4.15 -42.79
N LYS A 856 -7.79 -4.02 -44.07
CA LYS A 856 -8.20 -2.93 -44.95
C LYS A 856 -9.70 -2.97 -45.25
N ASP A 857 -10.20 -4.08 -45.76
CA ASP A 857 -11.61 -4.25 -46.09
C ASP A 857 -12.51 -4.06 -44.84
N ALA A 858 -12.04 -4.54 -43.68
CA ALA A 858 -12.73 -4.31 -42.40
C ALA A 858 -12.77 -2.80 -42.05
N ALA A 859 -11.67 -2.07 -42.20
CA ALA A 859 -11.65 -0.63 -41.94
C ALA A 859 -12.59 0.14 -42.87
N GLU A 860 -12.60 -0.19 -44.18
CA GLU A 860 -13.50 0.42 -45.16
C GLU A 860 -14.98 0.14 -44.86
N ALA A 861 -15.31 -1.10 -44.50
CA ALA A 861 -16.67 -1.49 -44.11
C ALA A 861 -17.11 -0.76 -42.83
N VAL A 862 -16.22 -0.66 -41.83
CA VAL A 862 -16.50 0.02 -40.57
C VAL A 862 -16.71 1.51 -40.77
N ILE A 863 -15.87 2.20 -41.55
CA ILE A 863 -16.05 3.64 -41.85
C ILE A 863 -17.40 3.89 -42.53
N LYS A 864 -17.82 3.00 -43.45
CA LYS A 864 -19.13 3.11 -44.11
C LYS A 864 -20.31 2.97 -43.14
N GLN A 865 -20.18 2.09 -42.15
CA GLN A 865 -21.24 1.81 -41.18
C GLN A 865 -21.23 2.79 -39.99
N TYR A 866 -20.07 3.33 -39.63
CA TYR A 866 -19.81 4.15 -38.46
C TYR A 866 -19.03 5.42 -38.86
N PRO A 867 -19.72 6.41 -39.47
CA PRO A 867 -19.07 7.54 -40.15
C PRO A 867 -18.43 8.57 -39.21
N ASN A 868 -18.71 8.55 -37.91
CA ASN A 868 -18.19 9.50 -36.93
C ASN A 868 -16.89 9.02 -36.26
N ILE A 869 -16.34 7.86 -36.66
CA ILE A 869 -15.02 7.40 -36.19
C ILE A 869 -13.94 8.31 -36.78
N SER A 870 -13.04 8.82 -35.92
CA SER A 870 -12.04 9.85 -36.28
C SER A 870 -11.08 9.39 -37.38
N ASP A 871 -10.48 8.22 -37.22
CA ASP A 871 -9.49 7.65 -38.13
C ASP A 871 -9.36 6.15 -37.87
N ILE A 872 -9.11 5.36 -38.92
CA ILE A 872 -8.80 3.94 -38.82
C ILE A 872 -7.53 3.64 -39.63
N LYS A 873 -6.47 3.20 -38.95
CA LYS A 873 -5.30 2.59 -39.61
C LYS A 873 -5.35 1.08 -39.44
N TYR A 874 -4.58 0.39 -40.28
CA TYR A 874 -4.58 -1.05 -40.29
C TYR A 874 -3.24 -1.63 -40.74
N HIS A 875 -2.98 -2.86 -40.31
CA HIS A 875 -1.89 -3.68 -40.82
C HIS A 875 -2.31 -5.15 -40.83
N ASN A 876 -1.80 -5.92 -41.80
CA ASN A 876 -2.08 -7.35 -41.88
C ASN A 876 -1.33 -8.13 -40.78
N GLY A 877 -1.71 -9.39 -40.55
CA GLY A 877 -1.14 -10.22 -39.49
C GLY A 877 0.11 -11.02 -39.86
N TYR A 878 0.68 -10.82 -41.06
CA TYR A 878 1.80 -11.59 -41.61
C TYR A 878 3.04 -10.70 -41.69
N PHE A 879 3.82 -10.71 -40.61
CA PHE A 879 5.08 -9.98 -40.48
C PHE A 879 6.04 -10.77 -39.58
N LYS A 880 7.35 -10.50 -39.68
CA LYS A 880 8.35 -11.03 -38.76
C LYS A 880 8.19 -10.35 -37.39
N GLY A 881 7.98 -11.13 -36.34
CA GLY A 881 7.59 -10.63 -35.02
C GLY A 881 6.98 -11.73 -34.16
N VAL A 882 6.04 -11.36 -33.30
CA VAL A 882 5.14 -12.29 -32.60
C VAL A 882 4.52 -13.34 -33.54
N PRO A 883 4.06 -13.02 -34.77
CA PRO A 883 3.48 -14.03 -35.66
C PRO A 883 4.44 -15.14 -36.07
N THR A 884 5.75 -14.88 -36.10
CA THR A 884 6.81 -15.84 -36.45
C THR A 884 7.57 -16.36 -35.23
N GLY A 885 7.23 -15.91 -34.02
CA GLY A 885 7.91 -16.29 -32.77
C GLY A 885 9.22 -15.55 -32.52
N THR A 886 9.49 -14.47 -33.25
CA THR A 886 10.70 -13.65 -33.15
C THR A 886 10.33 -12.26 -32.63
N ILE A 887 10.09 -12.16 -31.32
CA ILE A 887 9.69 -10.92 -30.65
C ILE A 887 10.70 -9.79 -30.90
N GLY A 888 10.23 -8.59 -31.21
CA GLY A 888 11.09 -7.41 -31.43
C GLY A 888 11.84 -7.42 -32.76
N ALA A 889 11.36 -8.16 -33.77
CA ALA A 889 11.91 -8.08 -35.12
C ALA A 889 11.64 -6.70 -35.76
N ASP A 890 12.47 -6.30 -36.72
CA ASP A 890 12.41 -4.96 -37.34
C ASP A 890 11.02 -4.63 -37.92
N GLU A 891 10.39 -5.58 -38.62
CA GLU A 891 9.04 -5.40 -39.18
C GLU A 891 7.98 -5.16 -38.08
N GLU A 892 8.09 -5.84 -36.94
CA GLU A 892 7.20 -5.63 -35.80
C GLU A 892 7.43 -4.27 -35.14
N ILE A 893 8.69 -3.86 -35.00
CA ILE A 893 9.04 -2.53 -34.48
C ILE A 893 8.48 -1.43 -35.39
N GLU A 894 8.52 -1.61 -36.71
CA GLU A 894 7.93 -0.67 -37.66
C GLU A 894 6.41 -0.57 -37.51
N ILE A 895 5.71 -1.69 -37.29
CA ILE A 895 4.27 -1.71 -37.04
C ILE A 895 3.95 -1.01 -35.72
N VAL A 896 4.74 -1.24 -34.67
CA VAL A 896 4.55 -0.58 -33.37
C VAL A 896 4.76 0.94 -33.50
N LYS A 897 5.80 1.38 -34.23
CA LYS A 897 6.01 2.80 -34.54
C LYS A 897 4.85 3.40 -35.33
N LEU A 898 4.24 2.64 -36.24
CA LEU A 898 3.06 3.07 -36.98
C LEU A 898 1.86 3.28 -36.02
N ILE A 899 1.66 2.36 -35.08
CA ILE A 899 0.62 2.47 -34.05
C ILE A 899 0.88 3.70 -33.15
N GLU A 900 2.10 3.84 -32.63
CA GLU A 900 2.52 4.98 -31.79
C GLU A 900 2.32 6.32 -32.50
N LYS A 901 2.63 6.39 -33.80
CA LYS A 901 2.43 7.60 -34.61
C LYS A 901 0.96 7.96 -34.77
N GLN A 902 0.06 6.98 -34.87
CA GLN A 902 -1.36 7.24 -34.99
C GLN A 902 -2.00 7.63 -33.65
N GLN A 903 -1.47 7.08 -32.54
CA GLN A 903 -2.07 7.16 -31.20
C GLN A 903 -3.54 6.72 -31.19
N PRO A 904 -3.85 5.46 -31.55
CA PRO A 904 -5.22 4.96 -31.54
C PRO A 904 -5.76 4.86 -30.10
N ASP A 905 -7.05 5.14 -29.94
CA ASP A 905 -7.74 4.88 -28.68
C ASP A 905 -7.96 3.36 -28.51
N ILE A 906 -8.33 2.66 -29.58
CA ILE A 906 -8.66 1.22 -29.54
C ILE A 906 -7.89 0.46 -30.62
N ILE A 907 -7.21 -0.61 -30.20
CA ILE A 907 -6.47 -1.52 -31.08
C ILE A 907 -7.16 -2.90 -31.07
N PHE A 908 -7.62 -3.32 -32.25
CA PHE A 908 -8.20 -4.65 -32.45
C PHE A 908 -7.14 -5.61 -32.99
N VAL A 909 -6.78 -6.62 -32.20
CA VAL A 909 -5.68 -7.56 -32.50
C VAL A 909 -6.22 -8.91 -32.95
N GLY A 910 -6.23 -9.15 -34.26
CA GLY A 910 -6.68 -10.38 -34.93
C GLY A 910 -5.54 -11.27 -35.44
N LEU A 911 -4.51 -11.51 -34.62
CA LEU A 911 -3.39 -12.41 -34.96
C LEU A 911 -3.69 -13.89 -34.70
N GLY A 912 -4.79 -14.18 -33.99
CA GLY A 912 -5.18 -15.52 -33.56
C GLY A 912 -4.42 -15.97 -32.31
N TYR A 913 -5.01 -16.91 -31.57
CA TYR A 913 -4.40 -17.50 -30.38
C TYR A 913 -3.20 -18.40 -30.74
N PRO A 914 -2.06 -18.33 -30.00
CA PRO A 914 -1.77 -17.50 -28.83
C PRO A 914 -1.12 -16.13 -29.15
N LYS A 915 -0.92 -15.83 -30.44
CA LYS A 915 -0.14 -14.68 -30.93
C LYS A 915 -0.73 -13.35 -30.49
N GLN A 916 -2.06 -13.21 -30.54
CA GLN A 916 -2.72 -11.96 -30.14
C GLN A 916 -2.54 -11.68 -28.65
N GLU A 917 -2.60 -12.69 -27.78
CA GLU A 917 -2.42 -12.53 -26.34
C GLU A 917 -0.98 -12.11 -26.02
N ILE A 918 0.00 -12.76 -26.66
CA ILE A 918 1.43 -12.41 -26.54
C ILE A 918 1.68 -10.97 -26.98
N PHE A 919 1.15 -10.56 -28.14
CA PHE A 919 1.32 -9.20 -28.64
C PHE A 919 0.73 -8.16 -27.68
N ILE A 920 -0.51 -8.37 -27.21
CA ILE A 920 -1.16 -7.46 -26.27
C ILE A 920 -0.36 -7.36 -24.98
N SER A 921 0.06 -8.48 -24.40
CA SER A 921 0.81 -8.51 -23.15
C SER A 921 2.15 -7.79 -23.27
N GLU A 922 2.87 -7.98 -24.38
CA GLU A 922 4.17 -7.35 -24.58
C GLU A 922 4.02 -5.84 -24.77
N TYR A 923 3.05 -5.41 -25.57
CA TYR A 923 2.94 -4.01 -25.98
C TYR A 923 2.10 -3.13 -25.05
N LYS A 924 1.32 -3.71 -24.14
CA LYS A 924 0.57 -2.99 -23.09
C LYS A 924 1.47 -2.05 -22.28
N LYS A 925 2.70 -2.46 -21.94
CA LYS A 925 3.63 -1.69 -21.10
C LYS A 925 4.16 -0.41 -21.76
N TYR A 926 4.05 -0.30 -23.08
CA TYR A 926 4.51 0.86 -23.86
C TYR A 926 3.41 1.91 -24.11
N ASN A 927 2.18 1.66 -23.66
CA ASN A 927 1.05 2.59 -23.77
C ASN A 927 0.73 3.04 -25.20
N ILE A 928 0.86 2.15 -26.19
CA ILE A 928 0.70 2.46 -27.61
C ILE A 928 -0.77 2.66 -28.05
N GLY A 929 -1.72 2.46 -27.15
CA GLY A 929 -3.13 2.81 -27.30
C GLY A 929 -3.85 2.80 -25.94
N LYS A 930 -5.10 3.28 -25.85
CA LYS A 930 -5.84 3.24 -24.57
C LYS A 930 -6.40 1.84 -24.28
N LEU A 931 -6.79 1.11 -25.33
CA LEU A 931 -7.38 -0.22 -25.23
C LEU A 931 -6.78 -1.17 -26.28
N MET A 932 -6.49 -2.40 -25.90
CA MET A 932 -6.16 -3.51 -26.81
C MET A 932 -7.07 -4.72 -26.54
N ILE A 933 -7.69 -5.26 -27.59
CA ILE A 933 -8.58 -6.43 -27.49
C ILE A 933 -8.18 -7.55 -28.44
N GLY A 934 -8.15 -8.77 -27.91
CA GLY A 934 -7.93 -9.99 -28.69
C GLY A 934 -9.17 -10.34 -29.51
N ASN A 935 -9.06 -10.21 -30.84
CA ASN A 935 -10.21 -10.23 -31.76
C ASN A 935 -10.30 -11.43 -32.70
N GLY A 936 -9.35 -12.36 -32.68
CA GLY A 936 -9.41 -13.61 -33.45
C GLY A 936 -9.97 -13.43 -34.88
N GLY A 937 -11.10 -14.07 -35.17
CA GLY A 937 -11.77 -14.01 -36.48
C GLY A 937 -12.70 -12.81 -36.73
N VAL A 938 -12.86 -11.88 -35.78
CA VAL A 938 -13.81 -10.74 -35.87
C VAL A 938 -13.49 -9.88 -37.10
N LEU A 939 -12.21 -9.59 -37.37
CA LEU A 939 -11.81 -8.80 -38.55
C LEU A 939 -12.28 -9.43 -39.87
N ASN A 940 -12.29 -10.75 -39.99
CA ASN A 940 -12.79 -11.43 -41.21
C ASN A 940 -14.30 -11.25 -41.38
N ILE A 941 -15.05 -11.16 -40.28
CA ILE A 941 -16.50 -10.91 -40.33
C ILE A 941 -16.77 -9.47 -40.71
N LEU A 942 -16.05 -8.51 -40.12
CA LEU A 942 -16.16 -7.08 -40.48
C LEU A 942 -15.78 -6.83 -41.94
N ALA A 943 -14.77 -7.54 -42.47
CA ALA A 943 -14.38 -7.50 -43.87
C ALA A 943 -15.38 -8.18 -44.83
N GLY A 944 -16.46 -8.80 -44.33
CA GLY A 944 -17.41 -9.56 -45.15
C GLY A 944 -16.88 -10.88 -45.72
N ARG A 945 -15.67 -11.30 -45.32
CA ARG A 945 -15.01 -12.54 -45.80
C ARG A 945 -15.44 -13.78 -45.01
N ALA A 946 -16.15 -13.61 -43.89
CA ALA A 946 -16.75 -14.68 -43.11
C ALA A 946 -18.14 -14.29 -42.59
N GLN A 947 -19.06 -15.26 -42.49
CA GLN A 947 -20.40 -15.04 -41.93
C GLN A 947 -20.50 -15.57 -40.50
N ARG A 948 -21.17 -14.81 -39.62
CA ARG A 948 -21.57 -15.31 -38.29
C ARG A 948 -22.60 -16.44 -38.44
N ALA A 949 -22.78 -17.25 -37.41
CA ALA A 949 -23.84 -18.25 -37.40
C ALA A 949 -25.23 -17.57 -37.48
N PRO A 950 -26.26 -18.21 -38.08
CA PRO A 950 -27.63 -17.69 -38.06
C PRO A 950 -28.13 -17.41 -36.64
N GLU A 951 -28.99 -16.39 -36.47
CA GLU A 951 -29.48 -15.96 -35.15
C GLU A 951 -30.08 -17.09 -34.31
N TRP A 952 -30.80 -18.02 -34.93
CA TRP A 952 -31.35 -19.18 -34.21
C TRP A 952 -30.24 -20.07 -33.62
N MET A 953 -29.13 -20.29 -34.34
CA MET A 953 -27.99 -21.05 -33.83
C MET A 953 -27.28 -20.30 -32.71
N ILE A 954 -27.16 -18.97 -32.80
CA ILE A 954 -26.61 -18.14 -31.72
C ILE A 954 -27.50 -18.25 -30.48
N LYS A 955 -28.83 -18.12 -30.64
CA LYS A 955 -29.83 -18.23 -29.57
C LYS A 955 -29.75 -19.58 -28.84
N TYR A 956 -29.55 -20.67 -29.58
CA TYR A 956 -29.36 -22.01 -29.01
C TYR A 956 -27.90 -22.35 -28.66
N ARG A 957 -26.97 -21.38 -28.73
CA ARG A 957 -25.55 -21.52 -28.37
C ARG A 957 -24.80 -22.60 -29.18
N LEU A 958 -25.18 -22.76 -30.45
CA LEU A 958 -24.65 -23.72 -31.43
C LEU A 958 -23.62 -23.11 -32.42
N GLU A 959 -23.10 -21.90 -32.15
CA GLU A 959 -22.08 -21.25 -32.99
C GLU A 959 -20.86 -22.14 -33.26
N TRP A 960 -20.44 -22.95 -32.28
CA TRP A 960 -19.31 -23.87 -32.41
C TRP A 960 -19.58 -24.96 -33.46
N LEU A 961 -20.84 -25.41 -33.59
CA LEU A 961 -21.27 -26.42 -34.55
C LEU A 961 -21.34 -25.83 -35.96
N TYR A 962 -21.85 -24.60 -36.09
CA TYR A 962 -21.84 -23.86 -37.36
C TYR A 962 -20.41 -23.67 -37.90
N ARG A 963 -19.47 -23.27 -37.03
CA ARG A 963 -18.06 -23.12 -37.40
C ARG A 963 -17.41 -24.46 -37.78
N LEU A 964 -17.75 -25.56 -37.09
CA LEU A 964 -17.25 -26.90 -37.45
C LEU A 964 -17.79 -27.36 -38.81
N TYR A 965 -19.06 -27.07 -39.11
CA TYR A 965 -19.65 -27.38 -40.42
C TYR A 965 -18.96 -26.61 -41.56
N LYS A 966 -18.67 -25.32 -41.37
CA LYS A 966 -17.99 -24.48 -42.37
C LYS A 966 -16.48 -24.78 -42.48
N GLU A 967 -15.83 -25.20 -41.40
CA GLU A 967 -14.41 -25.53 -41.36
C GLU A 967 -14.15 -26.92 -40.72
N PRO A 968 -14.37 -28.04 -41.44
CA PRO A 968 -14.29 -29.40 -40.88
C PRO A 968 -12.94 -29.75 -40.26
N ARG A 969 -11.85 -29.15 -40.75
CA ARG A 969 -10.49 -29.32 -40.21
C ARG A 969 -10.36 -28.92 -38.73
N ARG A 970 -11.30 -28.13 -38.20
CA ARG A 970 -11.34 -27.75 -36.78
C ARG A 970 -11.73 -28.87 -35.82
N ILE A 971 -12.14 -30.04 -36.32
CA ILE A 971 -12.58 -31.16 -35.46
C ILE A 971 -11.55 -31.54 -34.39
N VAL A 972 -10.25 -31.46 -34.72
CA VAL A 972 -9.14 -31.73 -33.79
C VAL A 972 -9.14 -30.74 -32.62
N ARG A 973 -9.38 -29.45 -32.89
CA ARG A 973 -9.48 -28.42 -31.84
C ARG A 973 -10.75 -28.59 -31.00
N GLN A 974 -11.85 -29.01 -31.62
CA GLN A 974 -13.12 -29.21 -30.93
C GLN A 974 -13.11 -30.39 -29.94
N LEU A 975 -12.15 -31.32 -30.04
CA LEU A 975 -11.94 -32.36 -29.01
C LEU A 975 -11.59 -31.78 -27.62
N ALA A 976 -11.17 -30.51 -27.55
CA ALA A 976 -10.98 -29.82 -26.28
C ALA A 976 -12.28 -29.66 -25.49
N LEU A 977 -13.44 -29.52 -26.15
CA LEU A 977 -14.74 -29.36 -25.49
C LEU A 977 -15.16 -30.58 -24.65
N PRO A 978 -15.22 -31.82 -25.18
CA PRO A 978 -15.57 -32.99 -24.38
C PRO A 978 -14.54 -33.27 -23.29
N HIS A 979 -13.25 -33.10 -23.58
CA HIS A 979 -12.19 -33.27 -22.56
C HIS A 979 -12.31 -32.23 -21.44
N PHE A 980 -12.60 -30.97 -21.76
CA PHE A 980 -12.86 -29.92 -20.79
C PHE A 980 -14.07 -30.25 -19.90
N LEU A 981 -15.21 -30.64 -20.48
CA LEU A 981 -16.40 -31.00 -19.71
C LEU A 981 -16.16 -32.20 -18.79
N TRP A 982 -15.49 -33.25 -19.30
CA TRP A 982 -15.12 -34.43 -18.51
C TRP A 982 -14.26 -34.05 -17.29
N ARG A 983 -13.26 -33.19 -17.49
CA ARG A 983 -12.43 -32.65 -16.41
C ARG A 983 -13.23 -31.80 -15.42
N ILE A 984 -14.14 -30.95 -15.92
CA ILE A 984 -15.03 -30.16 -15.07
C ILE A 984 -15.88 -31.08 -14.19
N VAL A 985 -16.34 -32.24 -14.66
CA VAL A 985 -17.16 -33.16 -13.86
C VAL A 985 -16.33 -33.90 -12.79
N ILE A 986 -15.11 -34.32 -13.13
CA ILE A 986 -14.27 -35.13 -12.22
C ILE A 986 -13.61 -34.27 -11.13
N ASP A 987 -13.07 -33.11 -11.47
CA ASP A 987 -12.30 -32.28 -10.53
C ASP A 987 -13.22 -31.26 -9.85
N LYS A 988 -13.56 -31.47 -8.58
CA LYS A 988 -14.45 -30.57 -7.82
C LYS A 988 -13.86 -29.18 -7.60
N LYS A 989 -12.55 -29.01 -7.76
CA LYS A 989 -11.85 -27.72 -7.64
C LYS A 989 -11.60 -27.04 -8.98
N SER A 990 -12.11 -27.62 -10.08
CA SER A 990 -11.94 -27.08 -11.42
C SER A 990 -12.63 -25.74 -11.64
N VAL A 991 -13.62 -25.40 -10.81
CA VAL A 991 -14.27 -24.09 -10.79
C VAL A 991 -14.37 -23.61 -9.34
N LYS A 992 -13.96 -22.37 -9.05
CA LYS A 992 -14.02 -21.78 -7.70
C LYS A 992 -14.73 -20.43 -7.71
#